data_AF-A0A345PPA5-F1
#
_entry.id   AF-A0A345PPA5-F1
#
_cell.length_a   1.000
_cell.length_b   1.000
_cell.length_c   1.000
_cell.angle_alpha   90.00
_cell.angle_beta   90.00
_cell.angle_gamma   90.00
#
_symmetry.space_group_name_H-M   'P 1'
#
loop_
_entity.id
_entity.type
_entity.pdbx_description
1 polymer ?
#
loop_
_entity_poly.entity_id
_entity_poly.type
_entity_poly.pdbx_seq_one_letter_code
_entity_poly.pdbx_strand_id
1 'polypeptide(L)'
;MITLLATLLGVWYRFILICIYACNHTHLKIQPRIKCEALLSKEQIIHKETFNKHAQSLKRPKIKPLTAVPDSGESSQDKRCKVSSSSWLPGAAPNKEQQNEQQSSDILSKHKKMGNQLQKRLYLPKNSSGSTQNSKIKKKQKREVNNNIRLYNPQSSLDVLERLPNTIYFKSLKIKINHDPNSLLAESIIEKLDAYDKLKLPYTFLSSVLKKCTDLYVLDTLLNKTLIKCASGGYAIESKLQHILNNNIRFNNLSSMANGAGKEAAQTLETLINKLTEQETLKKLQILKKQGITIRSLSSMVIGTGKAATQTLETLINKLTEQETLKKLQILKKQGITIRSLSSMVIGTGKAATQTLETLINKLTEQETLKKLQILKKQGITIRSLSSMVIGTGKAATQTLETLINKLTEQETLKKLQILKKQGITIRSLSSMVIGTGKAATQTLETLINKLTEQETLKKLQILKKQGITIRSLSSMVIGTGKAATQTLETLINKLTEQETLKKLQILKNLEITINNISSMVSGAGKKATQTLETLINKLTEQETLKKLQILKNLEITINNISSMVSGAGKKATQTLETLINKLTEQETLKKLQILKNLEITIRNLSNMVHGAGKEAAQTLETLINKLTEQETLKKLQILKKQGITIRSLSSMVIGTGKAATQTLETLINKLTEQETLKKLQILKKQNKGFS
;
A
#
# COMPACT_ATOMS: atom_id res chain seq x y z
N MET A 1 -26.88 -36.27 19.41
CA MET A 1 -26.70 -35.95 17.96
C MET A 1 -27.37 -34.63 17.55
N ILE A 2 -28.64 -34.37 17.90
CA ILE A 2 -29.36 -33.15 17.49
C ILE A 2 -28.73 -31.85 18.03
N THR A 3 -28.20 -31.88 19.25
CA THR A 3 -27.47 -30.75 19.87
C THR A 3 -26.12 -30.45 19.21
N LEU A 4 -25.45 -31.45 18.62
CA LEU A 4 -24.18 -31.28 17.92
C LEU A 4 -24.39 -30.71 16.50
N LEU A 5 -25.53 -31.03 15.86
CA LEU A 5 -25.92 -30.42 14.59
C LEU A 5 -26.28 -28.93 14.75
N ALA A 6 -26.93 -28.56 15.85
CA ALA A 6 -27.33 -27.17 16.11
C ALA A 6 -26.11 -26.24 16.36
N THR A 7 -25.06 -26.74 17.01
CA THR A 7 -23.82 -25.97 17.22
C THR A 7 -23.01 -25.85 15.94
N LEU A 8 -22.95 -26.89 15.11
CA LEU A 8 -22.32 -26.85 13.78
C LEU A 8 -23.03 -25.90 12.81
N LEU A 9 -24.38 -25.88 12.79
CA LEU A 9 -25.15 -24.91 12.01
C LEU A 9 -24.93 -23.47 12.48
N GLY A 10 -24.84 -23.24 13.80
CA GLY A 10 -24.58 -21.91 14.37
C GLY A 10 -23.20 -21.37 14.02
N VAL A 11 -22.18 -22.23 13.95
CA VAL A 11 -20.82 -21.87 13.52
C VAL A 11 -20.79 -21.59 12.02
N TRP A 12 -21.48 -22.40 11.21
CA TRP A 12 -21.61 -22.18 9.77
C TRP A 12 -22.34 -20.88 9.43
N TYR A 13 -23.43 -20.57 10.13
CA TYR A 13 -24.20 -19.34 9.92
C TYR A 13 -23.39 -18.09 10.28
N ARG A 14 -22.58 -18.15 11.34
CA ARG A 14 -21.64 -17.07 11.70
C ARG A 14 -20.50 -16.93 10.69
N PHE A 15 -20.03 -18.03 10.12
CA PHE A 15 -19.00 -18.01 9.07
C PHE A 15 -19.53 -17.41 7.77
N ILE A 16 -20.76 -17.74 7.37
CA ILE A 16 -21.44 -17.17 6.21
C ILE A 16 -21.71 -15.67 6.39
N LEU A 17 -22.14 -15.23 7.59
CA LEU A 17 -22.29 -13.81 7.90
C LEU A 17 -20.97 -13.05 7.85
N ILE A 18 -19.86 -13.65 8.31
CA ILE A 18 -18.51 -13.06 8.20
C ILE A 18 -18.06 -12.99 6.73
N CYS A 19 -18.39 -13.99 5.91
CA CYS A 19 -18.10 -13.99 4.48
C CYS A 19 -18.92 -12.96 3.69
N ILE A 20 -20.20 -12.79 4.02
CA ILE A 20 -21.07 -11.76 3.42
C ILE A 20 -20.60 -10.35 3.84
N TYR A 21 -20.21 -10.17 5.10
CA TYR A 21 -19.69 -8.89 5.61
C TYR A 21 -18.28 -8.56 5.05
N ALA A 22 -17.47 -9.58 4.75
CA ALA A 22 -16.18 -9.41 4.08
C ALA A 22 -16.31 -9.16 2.57
N CYS A 23 -17.32 -9.73 1.90
CA CYS A 23 -17.57 -9.53 0.46
C CYS A 23 -18.23 -8.18 0.14
N ASN A 24 -19.09 -7.63 1.00
CA ASN A 24 -19.67 -6.30 0.77
C ASN A 24 -18.66 -5.15 0.91
N HIS A 25 -17.45 -5.40 1.43
CA HIS A 25 -16.46 -4.35 1.67
C HIS A 25 -15.45 -4.11 0.52
N THR A 26 -15.57 -4.81 -0.62
CA THR A 26 -14.61 -4.70 -1.74
C THR A 26 -15.18 -4.14 -3.05
N HIS A 27 -16.47 -3.81 -3.14
CA HIS A 27 -17.07 -3.22 -4.34
C HIS A 27 -17.88 -1.97 -4.02
N LEU A 28 -17.27 -0.79 -4.18
CA LEU A 28 -17.92 0.47 -4.59
C LEU A 28 -16.86 1.59 -4.76
N LYS A 29 -16.29 1.67 -5.96
CA LYS A 29 -15.63 2.87 -6.50
C LYS A 29 -15.88 2.93 -8.00
N ILE A 30 -17.05 3.43 -8.39
CA ILE A 30 -17.30 3.95 -9.74
C ILE A 30 -18.16 5.20 -9.57
N GLN A 31 -17.63 6.36 -9.99
CA GLN A 31 -18.45 7.56 -10.21
C GLN A 31 -19.16 7.44 -11.56
N PRO A 32 -20.37 7.97 -11.67
CA PRO A 32 -20.80 8.65 -12.88
C PRO A 32 -21.09 10.13 -12.60
N ARG A 33 -20.56 11.00 -13.46
CA ARG A 33 -21.15 12.32 -13.71
C ARG A 33 -22.26 12.10 -14.74
N ILE A 34 -23.53 12.22 -14.35
CA ILE A 34 -24.62 12.57 -15.27
C ILE A 34 -25.58 13.50 -14.51
N LYS A 35 -25.83 14.68 -15.08
CA LYS A 35 -26.93 15.59 -14.74
C LYS A 35 -28.14 15.16 -15.56
N CYS A 36 -29.31 15.10 -14.91
CA CYS A 36 -30.70 15.32 -15.36
C CYS A 36 -31.62 14.52 -14.42
N GLU A 37 -32.18 15.11 -13.36
CA GLU A 37 -33.46 15.84 -13.29
C GLU A 37 -34.71 15.02 -13.66
N ALA A 38 -35.63 14.98 -12.68
CA ALA A 38 -37.04 14.57 -12.70
C ALA A 38 -37.38 13.14 -13.19
N LEU A 39 -37.70 12.25 -12.23
CA LEU A 39 -38.78 11.23 -12.26
C LEU A 39 -38.66 10.27 -11.05
N LEU A 40 -38.77 10.79 -9.83
CA LEU A 40 -38.94 9.97 -8.61
C LEU A 40 -40.03 10.58 -7.73
N SER A 41 -41.26 10.47 -8.23
CA SER A 41 -42.47 10.67 -7.44
C SER A 41 -43.55 9.74 -7.99
N LYS A 42 -43.63 8.50 -7.46
CA LYS A 42 -44.89 7.74 -7.20
C LYS A 42 -44.79 6.23 -6.92
N GLU A 43 -43.61 5.59 -6.81
CA GLU A 43 -43.56 4.11 -6.63
C GLU A 43 -42.93 3.58 -5.32
N GLN A 44 -42.87 4.38 -4.24
CA GLN A 44 -42.42 3.88 -2.91
C GLN A 44 -43.49 3.92 -1.81
N ILE A 45 -44.75 3.89 -2.20
CA ILE A 45 -45.87 3.59 -1.30
C ILE A 45 -46.50 2.31 -1.85
N ILE A 46 -46.11 1.14 -1.34
CA ILE A 46 -46.87 -0.14 -1.34
C ILE A 46 -46.07 -1.29 -0.69
N HIS A 47 -44.73 -1.24 -0.56
CA HIS A 47 -43.96 -2.37 -0.01
C HIS A 47 -43.50 -2.27 1.46
N LYS A 48 -44.17 -1.44 2.28
CA LYS A 48 -43.85 -1.32 3.72
C LYS A 48 -44.87 -1.97 4.67
N GLU A 49 -45.87 -2.67 4.16
CA GLU A 49 -46.98 -3.22 4.97
C GLU A 49 -47.00 -4.75 5.18
N THR A 50 -45.99 -5.51 4.70
CA THR A 50 -46.01 -6.98 4.77
C THR A 50 -44.86 -7.63 5.55
N PHE A 51 -44.31 -6.96 6.57
CA PHE A 51 -43.31 -7.59 7.46
C PHE A 51 -43.58 -7.48 8.97
N ASN A 52 -44.71 -6.90 9.38
CA ASN A 52 -45.05 -6.70 10.80
C ASN A 52 -46.16 -7.62 11.35
N LYS A 53 -46.43 -8.75 10.68
CA LYS A 53 -47.34 -9.79 11.20
C LYS A 53 -46.75 -11.18 11.04
N HIS A 54 -45.68 -11.50 11.77
CA HIS A 54 -45.31 -12.88 12.16
C HIS A 54 -44.19 -12.90 13.23
N ALA A 55 -44.43 -12.27 14.38
CA ALA A 55 -43.58 -12.42 15.55
C ALA A 55 -44.36 -12.26 16.87
N GLN A 56 -45.44 -13.03 17.02
CA GLN A 56 -46.02 -13.31 18.32
C GLN A 56 -46.37 -14.80 18.39
N SER A 57 -45.45 -15.59 18.94
CA SER A 57 -45.74 -16.80 19.73
C SER A 57 -44.42 -17.54 19.96
N LEU A 58 -43.85 -17.42 21.17
CA LEU A 58 -43.45 -18.55 22.02
C LEU A 58 -42.65 -18.05 23.23
N LYS A 59 -43.11 -18.50 24.39
CA LYS A 59 -42.69 -18.12 25.74
C LYS A 59 -41.27 -18.61 26.06
N ARG A 60 -40.48 -17.79 26.76
CA ARG A 60 -39.25 -18.19 27.46
C ARG A 60 -39.57 -18.94 28.76
N PRO A 61 -38.78 -19.95 29.16
CA PRO A 61 -38.59 -20.28 30.57
C PRO A 61 -37.37 -19.55 31.17
N LYS A 62 -37.49 -19.14 32.44
CA LYS A 62 -36.42 -18.60 33.30
C LYS A 62 -35.71 -19.75 34.02
N ILE A 63 -34.37 -19.77 34.07
CA ILE A 63 -33.57 -20.38 35.15
C ILE A 63 -32.33 -19.49 35.46
N LYS A 64 -31.94 -19.52 36.74
CA LYS A 64 -31.15 -18.61 37.62
C LYS A 64 -29.61 -18.58 37.42
N PRO A 65 -28.89 -17.63 38.07
CA PRO A 65 -27.48 -17.31 37.83
C PRO A 65 -26.51 -18.12 38.72
N LEU A 66 -25.27 -18.31 38.25
CA LEU A 66 -24.16 -18.84 39.05
C LEU A 66 -22.85 -18.07 38.78
N THR A 67 -22.44 -17.34 39.82
CA THR A 67 -21.09 -17.19 40.42
C THR A 67 -19.88 -16.72 39.58
N ALA A 68 -19.26 -15.64 40.09
CA ALA A 68 -17.92 -15.12 39.82
C ALA A 68 -16.81 -16.00 40.46
N VAL A 69 -15.58 -16.00 39.92
CA VAL A 69 -14.33 -15.29 40.38
C VAL A 69 -13.24 -15.42 39.24
N PRO A 70 -12.02 -14.87 39.33
CA PRO A 70 -11.52 -13.75 38.52
C PRO A 70 -10.50 -14.17 37.44
N ASP A 71 -10.23 -13.30 36.46
CA ASP A 71 -8.98 -13.43 35.70
C ASP A 71 -8.30 -12.08 35.55
N SER A 72 -7.05 -12.10 36.00
CA SER A 72 -6.07 -11.03 36.03
C SER A 72 -5.73 -10.54 34.63
N GLY A 73 -5.71 -9.22 34.45
CA GLY A 73 -5.18 -8.62 33.24
C GLY A 73 -3.66 -8.77 33.16
N GLU A 74 -3.14 -8.95 31.95
CA GLU A 74 -1.86 -8.33 31.61
C GLU A 74 -1.72 -8.00 30.12
N SER A 75 -1.43 -6.71 29.93
CA SER A 75 -1.01 -6.02 28.73
C SER A 75 0.21 -6.69 28.08
N SER A 76 0.22 -6.81 26.74
CA SER A 76 1.43 -7.17 25.98
C SER A 76 1.84 -6.01 25.06
N GLN A 77 2.76 -5.17 25.55
CA GLN A 77 3.72 -4.43 24.74
C GLN A 77 5.14 -4.91 25.09
N ASP A 78 5.99 -4.88 24.07
CA ASP A 78 7.46 -4.96 24.12
C ASP A 78 8.15 -6.25 24.55
N LYS A 79 8.65 -7.02 23.57
CA LYS A 79 10.04 -7.54 23.62
C LYS A 79 10.73 -7.46 22.26
N ARG A 80 11.61 -6.45 22.16
CA ARG A 80 12.82 -6.43 21.33
C ARG A 80 13.71 -7.60 21.78
N CYS A 81 14.08 -8.49 20.86
CA CYS A 81 15.08 -9.52 21.12
C CYS A 81 16.45 -8.87 21.40
N LYS A 82 16.94 -9.02 22.64
CA LYS A 82 18.37 -9.04 22.96
C LYS A 82 18.84 -10.49 22.87
N VAL A 83 19.94 -10.68 22.17
CA VAL A 83 20.66 -11.94 22.01
C VAL A 83 21.38 -12.24 23.33
N SER A 84 21.19 -13.46 23.83
CA SER A 84 21.93 -14.06 24.93
C SER A 84 23.26 -14.61 24.43
N SER A 85 24.37 -14.12 24.98
CA SER A 85 25.67 -14.77 24.95
C SER A 85 25.85 -15.54 26.26
N SER A 86 25.99 -16.86 26.15
CA SER A 86 26.36 -17.76 27.24
C SER A 86 27.88 -17.82 27.40
N SER A 87 28.37 -17.66 28.62
CA SER A 87 29.71 -18.10 29.03
C SER A 87 29.61 -18.77 30.41
N TRP A 88 29.85 -20.07 30.43
CA TRP A 88 30.37 -20.90 31.53
C TRP A 88 31.80 -20.39 31.86
N LEU A 89 32.37 -20.30 33.07
CA LEU A 89 32.46 -21.14 34.29
C LEU A 89 32.98 -20.24 35.49
N PRO A 90 33.13 -20.78 36.72
CA PRO A 90 33.08 -20.05 38.02
C PRO A 90 34.43 -19.84 38.72
N GLY A 91 34.45 -19.10 39.83
CA GLY A 91 35.49 -19.25 40.86
C GLY A 91 35.74 -18.03 41.76
N ALA A 92 35.50 -18.26 43.06
CA ALA A 92 36.21 -17.74 44.24
C ALA A 92 36.14 -16.24 44.65
N ALA A 93 35.83 -16.05 45.94
CA ALA A 93 35.85 -14.85 46.77
C ALA A 93 37.28 -14.55 47.32
N PRO A 94 37.49 -13.76 48.40
CA PRO A 94 37.03 -12.40 48.77
C PRO A 94 38.23 -11.49 49.20
N ASN A 95 37.98 -10.18 49.47
CA ASN A 95 38.48 -9.40 50.64
C ASN A 95 38.27 -7.87 50.46
N LYS A 96 37.59 -7.21 51.42
CA LYS A 96 38.10 -6.22 52.42
C LYS A 96 38.38 -4.82 51.83
N GLU A 97 38.13 -3.68 52.46
CA GLU A 97 37.80 -3.29 53.84
C GLU A 97 37.34 -1.81 53.82
N GLN A 98 36.42 -1.47 54.74
CA GLN A 98 36.32 -0.27 55.58
C GLN A 98 36.49 1.16 55.00
N GLN A 99 35.50 2.03 55.27
CA GLN A 99 35.60 3.02 56.36
C GLN A 99 34.28 3.82 56.60
N ASN A 100 33.85 3.81 57.88
CA ASN A 100 33.14 4.80 58.72
C ASN A 100 31.89 5.52 58.19
N GLU A 101 30.68 5.44 58.77
CA GLU A 101 30.17 5.65 60.16
C GLU A 101 30.42 7.03 60.80
N GLN A 102 29.33 7.81 60.98
CA GLN A 102 28.86 8.45 62.23
C GLN A 102 27.60 9.30 61.91
N GLN A 103 26.38 8.90 62.33
CA GLN A 103 25.66 9.28 63.57
C GLN A 103 25.43 10.80 63.70
N SER A 104 24.22 11.39 63.75
CA SER A 104 22.93 11.17 64.44
C SER A 104 22.66 12.30 65.47
N SER A 105 21.37 12.59 65.66
CA SER A 105 20.65 13.21 66.80
C SER A 105 20.64 14.74 67.05
N ASP A 106 19.40 15.26 66.97
CA ASP A 106 18.63 15.97 68.01
C ASP A 106 18.52 17.51 68.14
N ILE A 107 17.29 17.89 68.53
CA ILE A 107 16.80 19.04 69.32
C ILE A 107 15.90 20.11 68.62
N LEU A 108 14.58 19.94 68.83
CA LEU A 108 13.56 20.88 69.35
C LEU A 108 13.74 22.42 69.22
N SER A 109 12.74 23.13 68.63
CA SER A 109 11.80 24.04 69.38
C SER A 109 11.08 25.15 68.54
N LYS A 110 9.77 25.28 68.86
CA LYS A 110 8.77 26.39 68.83
C LYS A 110 9.08 27.78 68.21
N HIS A 111 8.10 28.34 67.46
CA HIS A 111 7.40 29.66 67.58
C HIS A 111 6.48 29.84 66.33
N LYS A 112 5.15 30.01 66.31
CA LYS A 112 4.10 30.92 66.88
C LYS A 112 3.87 32.27 66.12
N LYS A 113 2.62 32.45 65.63
CA LYS A 113 1.83 33.65 65.21
C LYS A 113 2.10 34.26 63.81
N MET A 114 1.14 34.30 62.88
CA MET A 114 -0.14 35.07 62.76
C MET A 114 0.01 36.59 62.57
N GLY A 115 -0.49 37.08 61.43
CA GLY A 115 -0.84 38.48 61.14
C GLY A 115 -1.95 38.56 60.08
N ASN A 116 -3.13 39.02 60.50
CA ASN A 116 -4.38 39.23 59.76
C ASN A 116 -4.37 40.48 58.85
N GLN A 117 -5.28 40.54 57.87
CA GLN A 117 -6.39 41.52 57.73
C GLN A 117 -7.14 41.23 56.41
N LEU A 118 -8.43 40.83 56.36
CA LEU A 118 -9.74 41.39 56.79
C LEU A 118 -10.35 42.47 55.88
N GLN A 119 -11.48 42.12 55.25
CA GLN A 119 -12.81 42.81 55.29
C GLN A 119 -13.80 41.93 54.46
N LYS A 120 -14.81 41.19 54.99
CA LYS A 120 -16.10 41.52 55.67
C LYS A 120 -16.91 42.60 54.92
N ARG A 121 -18.20 42.46 54.58
CA ARG A 121 -19.40 41.94 55.28
C ARG A 121 -20.44 41.40 54.24
N LEU A 122 -21.15 40.27 54.42
CA LEU A 122 -22.34 39.99 55.27
C LEU A 122 -23.57 40.87 54.98
N TYR A 123 -24.66 40.28 54.47
CA TYR A 123 -25.95 40.09 55.18
C TYR A 123 -26.98 39.33 54.30
N LEU A 124 -27.61 38.31 54.88
CA LEU A 124 -28.89 37.69 54.49
C LEU A 124 -29.88 37.97 55.63
N PRO A 125 -31.19 37.92 55.35
CA PRO A 125 -32.06 37.14 56.22
C PRO A 125 -33.04 36.22 55.46
N LYS A 126 -33.49 35.19 56.17
CA LYS A 126 -34.52 34.18 55.80
C LYS A 126 -35.83 34.44 56.55
N ASN A 127 -36.88 33.75 56.07
CA ASN A 127 -38.21 33.43 56.64
C ASN A 127 -39.33 34.29 56.00
N SER A 128 -40.51 33.80 55.61
CA SER A 128 -41.32 32.65 56.06
C SER A 128 -42.43 32.26 55.04
N SER A 129 -42.78 30.97 55.03
CA SER A 129 -44.12 30.31 54.93
C SER A 129 -45.18 30.65 53.86
N GLY A 130 -45.60 29.59 53.13
CA GLY A 130 -47.00 29.29 52.68
C GLY A 130 -47.58 30.16 51.56
N SER A 131 -48.50 29.75 50.69
CA SER A 131 -49.15 28.49 50.32
C SER A 131 -49.96 28.79 49.03
N THR A 132 -50.32 27.73 48.29
CA THR A 132 -51.51 27.60 47.41
C THR A 132 -51.65 28.35 46.06
N GLN A 133 -51.83 27.50 45.02
CA GLN A 133 -52.81 27.53 43.93
C GLN A 133 -52.71 28.49 42.71
N ASN A 134 -52.56 27.85 41.55
CA ASN A 134 -53.30 28.02 40.28
C ASN A 134 -53.92 29.40 39.94
N SER A 135 -53.54 29.96 38.79
CA SER A 135 -54.38 29.90 37.57
C SER A 135 -53.82 30.73 36.39
N LYS A 136 -54.29 30.35 35.20
CA LYS A 136 -53.96 30.75 33.82
C LYS A 136 -53.98 32.26 33.56
N ILE A 137 -53.23 32.73 32.53
CA ILE A 137 -53.77 33.34 31.28
C ILE A 137 -52.67 34.01 30.41
N LYS A 138 -52.60 33.54 29.15
CA LYS A 138 -52.22 34.21 27.87
C LYS A 138 -50.92 35.03 27.77
N LYS A 139 -49.90 34.39 27.19
CA LYS A 139 -48.91 35.03 26.29
C LYS A 139 -49.53 35.22 24.90
N LYS A 140 -49.52 36.45 24.38
CA LYS A 140 -49.64 36.73 22.94
C LYS A 140 -48.66 37.85 22.53
N GLN A 141 -47.67 37.43 21.74
CA GLN A 141 -47.08 38.12 20.57
C GLN A 141 -46.11 39.31 20.71
N LYS A 142 -45.13 39.26 19.77
CA LYS A 142 -44.10 40.22 19.32
C LYS A 142 -42.81 40.22 20.17
N ARG A 143 -41.61 39.95 19.63
CA ARG A 143 -41.09 39.97 18.24
C ARG A 143 -39.92 38.99 18.10
N GLU A 144 -39.82 38.44 16.89
CA GLU A 144 -38.72 37.65 16.35
C GLU A 144 -37.42 38.47 16.29
N VAL A 145 -36.32 37.88 16.76
CA VAL A 145 -35.01 38.02 16.11
C VAL A 145 -34.42 36.62 15.99
N ASN A 146 -34.09 36.30 14.75
CA ASN A 146 -33.65 35.05 14.18
C ASN A 146 -32.43 34.46 14.92
N ASN A 147 -32.62 33.40 15.70
CA ASN A 147 -31.53 32.56 16.21
C ASN A 147 -31.78 31.12 15.76
N ASN A 148 -31.29 30.77 14.57
CA ASN A 148 -31.20 29.38 14.11
C ASN A 148 -30.09 28.65 14.90
N ILE A 149 -30.44 28.16 16.09
CA ILE A 149 -29.70 27.08 16.74
C ILE A 149 -30.01 25.81 15.94
N ARG A 150 -29.05 25.33 15.14
CA ARG A 150 -29.14 24.00 14.53
C ARG A 150 -29.17 22.98 15.66
N LEU A 151 -30.34 22.36 15.86
CA LEU A 151 -30.49 21.19 16.72
C LEU A 151 -29.70 20.02 16.12
N TYR A 152 -28.83 19.45 16.95
CA TYR A 152 -27.99 18.28 16.70
C TYR A 152 -28.82 17.08 16.22
N ASN A 153 -28.39 16.43 15.12
CA ASN A 153 -29.00 15.18 14.60
C ASN A 153 -28.04 13.98 14.81
N PRO A 154 -28.23 13.18 15.88
CA PRO A 154 -27.34 12.06 16.23
C PRO A 154 -27.30 10.93 15.18
N GLN A 155 -28.29 10.81 14.30
CA GLN A 155 -28.26 9.82 13.23
C GLN A 155 -27.15 10.15 12.21
N SER A 156 -27.00 11.43 11.87
CA SER A 156 -26.04 11.90 10.86
C SER A 156 -24.57 11.79 11.32
N SER A 157 -24.31 11.87 12.63
CA SER A 157 -22.97 11.70 13.19
C SER A 157 -22.53 10.25 13.22
N LEU A 158 -23.43 9.31 13.52
CA LEU A 158 -23.15 7.87 13.40
C LEU A 158 -22.78 7.49 11.96
N ASP A 159 -23.51 7.99 10.96
CA ASP A 159 -23.26 7.69 9.55
C ASP A 159 -21.87 8.12 9.07
N VAL A 160 -21.34 9.24 9.57
CA VAL A 160 -19.96 9.69 9.26
C VAL A 160 -18.94 8.76 9.90
N LEU A 161 -19.13 8.41 11.18
CA LEU A 161 -18.21 7.54 11.90
C LEU A 161 -18.19 6.13 11.32
N GLU A 162 -19.32 5.59 10.83
CA GLU A 162 -19.39 4.29 10.18
C GLU A 162 -18.60 4.25 8.86
N ARG A 163 -18.63 5.34 8.08
CA ARG A 163 -17.85 5.47 6.83
C ARG A 163 -16.33 5.54 7.02
N LEU A 164 -15.85 5.81 8.24
CA LEU A 164 -14.41 5.91 8.48
C LEU A 164 -13.68 4.58 8.26
N PRO A 165 -12.44 4.60 7.72
CA PRO A 165 -11.69 3.38 7.42
C PRO A 165 -11.49 2.47 8.63
N ASN A 166 -11.55 1.16 8.41
CA ASN A 166 -11.34 0.14 9.44
C ASN A 166 -9.85 -0.03 9.82
N THR A 167 -9.22 1.04 10.33
CA THR A 167 -7.83 1.04 10.80
C THR A 167 -7.77 1.17 12.31
N ILE A 168 -6.68 0.73 12.94
CA ILE A 168 -6.47 0.86 14.39
C ILE A 168 -6.69 2.31 14.86
N TYR A 169 -6.15 3.28 14.12
CA TYR A 169 -6.32 4.70 14.42
C TYR A 169 -7.78 5.13 14.47
N PHE A 170 -8.54 4.86 13.40
CA PHE A 170 -9.93 5.28 13.31
C PHE A 170 -10.84 4.50 14.26
N LYS A 171 -10.53 3.23 14.59
CA LYS A 171 -11.23 2.51 15.67
C LYS A 171 -11.08 3.22 17.01
N SER A 172 -9.85 3.57 17.38
CA SER A 172 -9.58 4.31 18.62
C SER A 172 -10.20 5.71 18.61
N LEU A 173 -10.23 6.38 17.45
CA LEU A 173 -10.90 7.67 17.29
C LEU A 173 -12.42 7.55 17.52
N LYS A 174 -13.08 6.54 16.92
CA LYS A 174 -14.52 6.27 17.13
C LYS A 174 -14.83 6.08 18.62
N ILE A 175 -14.02 5.29 19.33
CA ILE A 175 -14.20 5.07 20.77
C ILE A 175 -14.13 6.40 21.55
N LYS A 176 -13.17 7.28 21.22
CA LYS A 176 -13.02 8.57 21.91
C LYS A 176 -14.15 9.55 21.62
N ILE A 177 -14.59 9.63 20.36
CA ILE A 177 -15.74 10.48 19.99
C ILE A 177 -17.01 9.97 20.68
N ASN A 178 -17.21 8.65 20.75
CA ASN A 178 -18.38 8.05 21.40
C ASN A 178 -18.38 8.18 22.93
N HIS A 179 -17.24 8.49 23.55
CA HIS A 179 -17.18 8.73 24.99
C HIS A 179 -17.88 10.05 25.38
N ASP A 180 -17.83 11.06 24.52
CA ASP A 180 -18.54 12.33 24.71
C ASP A 180 -19.00 12.91 23.36
N PRO A 181 -20.07 12.34 22.77
CA PRO A 181 -20.50 12.65 21.41
C PRO A 181 -21.12 14.05 21.28
N ASN A 182 -21.55 14.66 22.39
CA ASN A 182 -22.21 15.96 22.42
C ASN A 182 -21.25 17.10 22.77
N SER A 183 -19.94 16.84 22.85
CA SER A 183 -18.96 17.91 22.98
C SER A 183 -18.89 18.72 21.68
N LEU A 184 -18.82 20.05 21.79
CA LEU A 184 -18.63 20.95 20.64
C LEU A 184 -17.42 20.56 19.78
N LEU A 185 -16.39 19.98 20.41
CA LEU A 185 -15.21 19.46 19.72
C LEU A 185 -15.53 18.21 18.89
N ALA A 186 -16.28 17.25 19.43
CA ALA A 186 -16.71 16.06 18.69
C ALA A 186 -17.57 16.46 17.48
N GLU A 187 -18.53 17.37 17.66
CA GLU A 187 -19.37 17.89 16.57
C GLU A 187 -18.54 18.54 15.46
N SER A 188 -17.61 19.42 15.84
CA SER A 188 -16.67 20.08 14.92
C SER A 188 -15.84 19.08 14.12
N ILE A 189 -15.31 18.06 14.79
CA ILE A 189 -14.50 17.01 14.15
C ILE A 189 -15.35 16.19 13.18
N ILE A 190 -16.56 15.79 13.58
CA ILE A 190 -17.49 15.02 12.73
C ILE A 190 -17.85 15.82 11.47
N GLU A 191 -18.18 17.11 11.61
CA GLU A 191 -18.48 18.01 10.48
C GLU A 191 -17.30 18.07 9.49
N LYS A 192 -16.07 18.21 10.00
CA LYS A 192 -14.84 18.28 9.18
C LYS A 192 -14.46 16.94 8.56
N LEU A 193 -14.71 15.82 9.23
CA LEU A 193 -14.50 14.48 8.68
C LEU A 193 -15.48 14.21 7.53
N ASP A 194 -16.75 14.59 7.68
CA ASP A 194 -17.72 14.50 6.59
C ASP A 194 -17.31 15.36 5.38
N ALA A 195 -16.79 16.57 5.63
CA ALA A 195 -16.21 17.39 4.58
C ALA A 195 -14.99 16.72 3.90
N TYR A 196 -14.13 16.05 4.66
CA TYR A 196 -12.99 15.28 4.13
C TYR A 196 -13.47 14.23 3.11
N ASP A 197 -14.54 13.50 3.43
CA ASP A 197 -15.14 12.51 2.54
C ASP A 197 -15.71 13.14 1.27
N LYS A 198 -16.49 14.22 1.42
CA LYS A 198 -17.11 14.96 0.31
C LYS A 198 -16.07 15.56 -0.64
N LEU A 199 -14.96 16.07 -0.10
CA LEU A 199 -13.82 16.58 -0.87
C LEU A 199 -12.90 15.47 -1.40
N LYS A 200 -13.22 14.19 -1.09
CA LYS A 200 -12.44 13.00 -1.48
C LYS A 200 -10.98 13.06 -1.03
N LEU A 201 -10.74 13.69 0.11
CA LEU A 201 -9.42 13.75 0.70
C LEU A 201 -9.07 12.39 1.33
N PRO A 202 -7.81 11.94 1.21
CA PRO A 202 -7.44 10.61 1.68
C PRO A 202 -7.39 10.56 3.21
N TYR A 203 -8.27 9.80 3.86
CA TYR A 203 -8.18 9.50 5.31
C TYR A 203 -6.84 8.86 5.74
N THR A 204 -6.14 8.23 4.80
CA THR A 204 -4.77 7.74 5.01
C THR A 204 -3.77 8.87 5.29
N PHE A 205 -4.05 10.10 4.88
CA PHE A 205 -3.26 11.27 5.22
C PHE A 205 -3.33 11.57 6.72
N LEU A 206 -4.54 11.71 7.25
CA LEU A 206 -4.77 11.99 8.68
C LEU A 206 -4.15 10.90 9.56
N SER A 207 -4.47 9.63 9.27
CA SER A 207 -3.91 8.50 10.02
C SER A 207 -2.39 8.36 9.87
N SER A 208 -1.79 8.79 8.75
CA SER A 208 -0.33 8.78 8.57
C SER A 208 0.38 9.90 9.33
N VAL A 209 -0.22 11.09 9.40
CA VAL A 209 0.32 12.25 10.13
C VAL A 209 0.22 12.01 11.64
N LEU A 210 -0.94 11.56 12.11
CA LEU A 210 -1.24 11.41 13.54
C LEU A 210 -0.80 10.05 14.11
N LYS A 211 -0.71 8.99 13.29
CA LYS A 211 -0.37 7.62 13.70
C LYS A 211 -1.20 7.07 14.86
N LYS A 212 -0.71 7.21 16.10
CA LYS A 212 -1.33 6.73 17.34
C LYS A 212 -1.87 7.89 18.19
N CYS A 213 -1.61 9.14 17.79
CA CYS A 213 -2.12 10.33 18.47
C CYS A 213 -3.61 10.49 18.18
N THR A 214 -4.44 9.99 19.09
CA THR A 214 -5.90 10.06 19.02
C THR A 214 -6.44 11.24 19.85
N ASP A 215 -5.62 12.26 20.05
CA ASP A 215 -6.04 13.49 20.74
C ASP A 215 -6.98 14.27 19.82
N LEU A 216 -8.21 14.53 20.30
CA LEU A 216 -9.25 15.19 19.52
C LEU A 216 -8.87 16.64 19.20
N TYR A 217 -8.18 17.35 20.10
CA TYR A 217 -7.72 18.71 19.85
C TYR A 217 -6.64 18.76 18.77
N VAL A 218 -5.72 17.79 18.79
CA VAL A 218 -4.66 17.68 17.77
C VAL A 218 -5.28 17.35 16.40
N LEU A 219 -6.29 16.46 16.37
CA LEU A 219 -7.03 16.16 15.13
C LEU A 219 -7.80 17.38 14.62
N ASP A 220 -8.53 18.09 15.49
CA ASP A 220 -9.27 19.30 15.08
C ASP A 220 -8.33 20.37 14.53
N THR A 221 -7.21 20.60 15.23
CA THR A 221 -6.17 21.53 14.77
C THR A 221 -5.61 21.11 13.41
N LEU A 222 -5.32 19.82 13.21
CA LEU A 222 -4.87 19.31 11.91
C LEU A 222 -5.91 19.52 10.82
N LEU A 223 -7.18 19.25 11.10
CA LEU A 223 -8.29 19.47 10.17
C LEU A 223 -8.38 20.95 9.79
N ASN A 224 -8.24 21.87 10.74
CA ASN A 224 -8.21 23.32 10.52
C ASN A 224 -7.01 23.77 9.66
N LYS A 225 -5.89 23.03 9.66
CA LYS A 225 -4.75 23.30 8.76
C LYS A 225 -4.94 22.74 7.35
N THR A 226 -5.97 21.92 7.13
CA THR A 226 -6.24 21.28 5.83
C THR A 226 -7.52 21.77 5.16
N LEU A 227 -8.43 22.32 5.95
CA LEU A 227 -9.73 22.79 5.51
C LEU A 227 -9.94 24.24 5.91
N ILE A 228 -10.65 24.99 5.07
CA ILE A 228 -11.15 26.33 5.38
C ILE A 228 -12.67 26.32 5.29
N LYS A 229 -13.35 26.95 6.27
CA LYS A 229 -14.80 27.11 6.26
C LYS A 229 -15.18 28.24 5.31
N CYS A 230 -16.01 27.95 4.32
CA CYS A 230 -16.50 28.90 3.34
C CYS A 230 -17.64 29.74 3.93
N ALA A 231 -17.81 30.98 3.45
CA ALA A 231 -18.93 31.84 3.83
C ALA A 231 -20.31 31.20 3.54
N SER A 232 -20.38 30.28 2.57
CA SER A 232 -21.56 29.48 2.24
C SER A 232 -21.89 28.36 3.24
N GLY A 233 -21.11 28.22 4.32
CA GLY A 233 -21.32 27.21 5.36
C GLY A 233 -20.73 25.82 5.08
N GLY A 234 -20.07 25.62 3.93
CA GLY A 234 -19.32 24.40 3.60
C GLY A 234 -17.82 24.50 3.91
N TYR A 235 -17.04 23.47 3.57
CA TYR A 235 -15.58 23.48 3.68
C TYR A 235 -14.92 23.35 2.31
N ALA A 236 -13.78 24.02 2.12
CA ALA A 236 -12.87 23.85 1.00
C ALA A 236 -11.48 23.41 1.50
N ILE A 237 -10.62 22.95 0.59
CA ILE A 237 -9.21 22.67 0.90
C ILE A 237 -8.51 24.01 1.17
N GLU A 238 -7.67 24.05 2.20
CA GLU A 238 -6.86 25.24 2.51
C GLU A 238 -6.04 25.69 1.28
N SER A 239 -6.00 27.00 1.03
CA SER A 239 -5.45 27.61 -0.18
C SER A 239 -3.98 27.26 -0.48
N LYS A 240 -3.10 27.29 0.52
CA LYS A 240 -1.68 26.94 0.37
C LYS A 240 -1.51 25.45 0.12
N LEU A 241 -2.29 24.62 0.82
CA LEU A 241 -2.34 23.19 0.57
C LEU A 241 -2.80 22.90 -0.87
N GLN A 242 -3.85 23.58 -1.35
CA GLN A 242 -4.31 23.45 -2.73
C GLN A 242 -3.22 23.85 -3.74
N HIS A 243 -2.49 24.94 -3.48
CA HIS A 243 -1.36 25.35 -4.31
C HIS A 243 -0.26 24.28 -4.37
N ILE A 244 0.07 23.64 -3.24
CA ILE A 244 1.05 22.52 -3.19
C ILE A 244 0.58 21.33 -4.04
N LEU A 245 -0.71 20.97 -3.94
CA LEU A 245 -1.30 19.89 -4.74
C LEU A 245 -1.24 20.20 -6.24
N ASN A 246 -1.54 21.45 -6.63
CA ASN A 246 -1.44 21.91 -8.02
C ASN A 246 0.01 21.85 -8.54
N ASN A 247 1.00 21.99 -7.66
CA ASN A 247 2.43 21.82 -7.97
C ASN A 247 2.91 20.35 -7.95
N ASN A 248 1.99 19.37 -8.03
CA ASN A 248 2.26 17.93 -8.05
C ASN A 248 2.95 17.36 -6.78
N ILE A 249 2.90 18.09 -5.66
CA ILE A 249 3.33 17.57 -4.36
C ILE A 249 2.11 16.89 -3.73
N ARG A 250 2.21 15.58 -3.42
CA ARG A 250 1.06 14.78 -2.99
C ARG A 250 0.93 14.76 -1.47
N PHE A 251 -0.28 14.51 -0.98
CA PHE A 251 -0.55 14.27 0.45
C PHE A 251 0.42 13.27 1.09
N ASN A 252 0.73 12.16 0.40
CA ASN A 252 1.68 11.17 0.92
C ASN A 252 3.11 11.71 1.09
N ASN A 253 3.51 12.74 0.33
CA ASN A 253 4.81 13.37 0.55
C ASN A 253 4.80 14.10 1.89
N LEU A 254 3.80 14.96 2.11
CA LEU A 254 3.65 15.74 3.34
C LEU A 254 3.49 14.83 4.56
N SER A 255 2.56 13.86 4.51
CA SER A 255 2.31 12.97 5.65
C SER A 255 3.51 12.09 6.00
N SER A 256 4.32 11.69 5.01
CA SER A 256 5.51 10.88 5.27
C SER A 256 6.59 11.63 6.05
N MET A 257 6.71 12.95 5.82
CA MET A 257 7.70 13.81 6.49
C MET A 257 7.23 14.21 7.89
N ALA A 258 5.96 14.61 8.01
CA ALA A 258 5.34 14.98 9.29
C ALA A 258 5.10 13.78 10.22
N ASN A 259 5.22 12.55 9.71
CA ASN A 259 5.06 11.33 10.50
C ASN A 259 5.99 11.32 11.72
N GLY A 260 5.41 11.05 12.90
CA GLY A 260 6.15 11.03 14.16
C GLY A 260 6.26 12.39 14.85
N ALA A 261 5.55 13.42 14.37
CA ALA A 261 5.47 14.72 15.02
C ALA A 261 4.58 14.74 16.27
N GLY A 262 3.76 13.71 16.52
CA GLY A 262 2.96 13.63 17.75
C GLY A 262 1.93 14.76 17.86
N LYS A 263 1.93 15.48 18.98
CA LYS A 263 0.99 16.58 19.24
C LYS A 263 1.29 17.79 18.34
N GLU A 264 2.52 17.91 17.88
CA GLU A 264 3.03 18.97 17.02
C GLU A 264 2.79 18.71 15.53
N ALA A 265 2.00 17.69 15.19
CA ALA A 265 1.76 17.28 13.82
C ALA A 265 1.10 18.37 12.96
N ALA A 266 0.13 19.11 13.52
CA ALA A 266 -0.50 20.22 12.83
C ALA A 266 0.49 21.36 12.54
N GLN A 267 1.29 21.75 13.54
CA GLN A 267 2.33 22.77 13.39
C GLN A 267 3.42 22.35 12.39
N THR A 268 3.82 21.08 12.43
CA THR A 268 4.80 20.52 11.48
C THR A 268 4.26 20.57 10.05
N LEU A 269 2.99 20.22 9.85
CA LEU A 269 2.37 20.30 8.53
C LEU A 269 2.31 21.74 8.02
N GLU A 270 1.89 22.68 8.87
CA GLU A 270 1.81 24.10 8.52
C GLU A 270 3.18 24.67 8.11
N THR A 271 4.23 24.40 8.90
CA THR A 271 5.58 24.86 8.56
C THR A 271 6.10 24.22 7.28
N LEU A 272 5.80 22.94 7.02
CA LEU A 272 6.12 22.28 5.75
C LEU A 272 5.40 22.93 4.57
N ILE A 273 4.10 23.25 4.72
CA ILE A 273 3.29 23.88 3.68
C ILE A 273 3.84 25.28 3.37
N ASN A 274 4.11 26.08 4.40
CA ASN A 274 4.70 27.41 4.24
C ASN A 274 6.05 27.30 3.51
N LYS A 275 6.93 26.40 3.96
CA LYS A 275 8.24 26.23 3.33
C LYS A 275 8.16 25.82 1.86
N LEU A 276 7.22 24.94 1.52
CA LEU A 276 7.01 24.46 0.15
C LEU A 276 6.24 25.44 -0.75
N THR A 277 5.76 26.55 -0.21
CA THR A 277 5.12 27.64 -0.96
C THR A 277 6.01 28.87 -1.11
N GLU A 278 7.12 28.95 -0.36
CA GLU A 278 8.13 29.99 -0.53
C GLU A 278 8.73 29.97 -1.95
N GLN A 279 8.79 31.15 -2.59
CA GLN A 279 9.31 31.29 -3.95
C GLN A 279 10.77 30.81 -4.08
N GLU A 280 11.61 31.07 -3.07
CA GLU A 280 13.00 30.61 -3.06
C GLU A 280 13.09 29.08 -3.08
N THR A 281 12.32 28.41 -2.21
CA THR A 281 12.23 26.95 -2.17
C THR A 281 11.73 26.39 -3.49
N LEU A 282 10.72 27.00 -4.11
CA LEU A 282 10.21 26.59 -5.42
C LEU A 282 11.29 26.71 -6.52
N LYS A 283 12.06 27.81 -6.55
CA LYS A 283 13.19 27.98 -7.48
C LYS A 283 14.26 26.89 -7.27
N LYS A 284 14.63 26.59 -6.03
CA LYS A 284 15.55 25.49 -5.70
C LYS A 284 15.01 24.13 -6.16
N LEU A 285 13.73 23.85 -5.91
CA LEU A 285 13.08 22.62 -6.37
C LEU A 285 13.05 22.52 -7.90
N GLN A 286 12.91 23.63 -8.63
CA GLN A 286 13.00 23.64 -10.10
C GLN A 286 14.41 23.29 -10.59
N ILE A 287 15.46 23.81 -9.94
CA ILE A 287 16.85 23.45 -10.23
C ILE A 287 17.07 21.94 -10.00
N LEU A 288 16.62 21.43 -8.85
CA LEU A 288 16.69 20.02 -8.51
C LEU A 288 15.91 19.14 -9.51
N LYS A 289 14.74 19.60 -9.97
CA LYS A 289 13.94 18.93 -10.99
C LYS A 289 14.67 18.79 -12.32
N LYS A 290 15.44 19.80 -12.74
CA LYS A 290 16.32 19.71 -13.94
C LYS A 290 17.39 18.62 -13.81
N GLN A 291 17.81 18.29 -12.58
CA GLN A 291 18.71 17.17 -12.29
C GLN A 291 18.00 15.82 -12.10
N GLY A 292 16.67 15.76 -12.29
CA GLY A 292 15.86 14.56 -12.09
C GLY A 292 15.53 14.27 -10.62
N ILE A 293 15.79 15.22 -9.72
CA ILE A 293 15.46 15.14 -8.29
C ILE A 293 14.04 15.66 -8.11
N THR A 294 13.19 14.84 -7.50
CA THR A 294 11.76 15.15 -7.29
C THR A 294 11.45 15.34 -5.83
N ILE A 295 10.34 16.01 -5.51
CA ILE A 295 9.86 16.08 -4.12
C ILE A 295 9.64 14.70 -3.51
N ARG A 296 9.30 13.69 -4.34
CA ARG A 296 9.15 12.31 -3.89
C ARG A 296 10.46 11.69 -3.42
N SER A 297 11.57 11.94 -4.13
CA SER A 297 12.88 11.48 -3.67
C SER A 297 13.27 12.20 -2.39
N LEU A 298 13.06 13.51 -2.29
CA LEU A 298 13.36 14.29 -1.09
C LEU A 298 12.56 13.79 0.12
N SER A 299 11.23 13.72 -0.02
CA SER A 299 10.33 13.27 1.04
C SER A 299 10.63 11.83 1.49
N SER A 300 11.14 10.98 0.59
CA SER A 300 11.51 9.60 0.94
C SER A 300 12.75 9.48 1.83
N MET A 301 13.66 10.45 1.75
CA MET A 301 14.89 10.48 2.56
C MET A 301 14.60 11.05 3.96
N VAL A 302 13.70 12.04 4.03
CA VAL A 302 13.29 12.70 5.27
C VAL A 302 12.03 12.07 5.90
N ILE A 303 11.73 10.81 5.61
CA ILE A 303 10.59 10.11 6.24
C ILE A 303 10.80 10.03 7.76
N GLY A 304 9.74 10.30 8.52
CA GLY A 304 9.74 10.06 9.97
C GLY A 304 10.57 11.06 10.78
N THR A 305 10.91 12.20 10.19
CA THR A 305 11.57 13.32 10.89
C THR A 305 10.70 13.96 11.96
N GLY A 306 9.37 13.77 11.89
CA GLY A 306 8.42 14.37 12.81
C GLY A 306 8.56 15.88 12.85
N LYS A 307 8.65 16.46 14.05
CA LYS A 307 8.78 17.92 14.24
C LYS A 307 9.98 18.57 13.54
N ALA A 308 11.01 17.81 13.19
CA ALA A 308 12.19 18.32 12.47
C ALA A 308 12.06 18.28 10.94
N ALA A 309 10.87 17.94 10.40
CA ALA A 309 10.66 17.73 8.98
C ALA A 309 11.04 18.94 8.12
N THR A 310 10.55 20.12 8.48
CA THR A 310 10.77 21.35 7.73
C THR A 310 12.25 21.70 7.65
N GLN A 311 12.93 21.72 8.80
CA GLN A 311 14.36 21.99 8.88
C GLN A 311 15.18 20.96 8.11
N THR A 312 14.91 19.66 8.28
CA THR A 312 15.66 18.61 7.59
C THR A 312 15.48 18.69 6.07
N LEU A 313 14.26 18.97 5.61
CA LEU A 313 13.97 19.15 4.18
C LEU A 313 14.70 20.36 3.61
N GLU A 314 14.69 21.48 4.31
CA GLU A 314 15.40 22.69 3.91
C GLU A 314 16.91 22.48 3.82
N THR A 315 17.52 21.91 4.86
CA THR A 315 18.96 21.61 4.86
C THR A 315 19.32 20.68 3.68
N LEU A 316 18.48 19.68 3.40
CA LEU A 316 18.69 18.78 2.28
C LEU A 316 18.57 19.47 0.91
N ILE A 317 17.57 20.35 0.74
CA ILE A 317 17.39 21.12 -0.49
C ILE A 317 18.60 22.02 -0.72
N ASN A 318 19.00 22.78 0.30
CA ASN A 318 20.15 23.69 0.22
C ASN A 318 21.42 22.93 -0.17
N LYS A 319 21.70 21.80 0.51
CA LYS A 319 22.87 20.97 0.22
C LYS A 319 22.89 20.45 -1.21
N LEU A 320 21.74 20.01 -1.73
CA LEU A 320 21.62 19.49 -3.09
C LEU A 320 21.67 20.59 -4.17
N THR A 321 21.47 21.84 -3.80
CA THR A 321 21.61 23.00 -4.70
C THR A 321 22.99 23.63 -4.70
N GLU A 322 23.87 23.25 -3.77
CA GLU A 322 25.27 23.67 -3.79
C GLU A 322 25.95 23.27 -5.12
N GLN A 323 26.72 24.19 -5.70
CA GLN A 323 27.35 23.97 -7.00
C GLN A 323 28.28 22.75 -7.00
N GLU A 324 29.01 22.53 -5.90
CA GLU A 324 29.90 21.37 -5.74
C GLU A 324 29.10 20.06 -5.74
N THR A 325 28.02 19.98 -4.96
CA THR A 325 27.12 18.82 -4.93
C THR A 325 26.52 18.55 -6.31
N LEU A 326 26.09 19.60 -7.02
CA LEU A 326 25.57 19.47 -8.39
C LEU A 326 26.61 18.91 -9.36
N LYS A 327 27.87 19.37 -9.30
CA LYS A 327 28.98 18.83 -10.11
C LYS A 327 29.21 17.35 -9.80
N LYS A 328 29.26 16.96 -8.52
CA LYS A 328 29.38 15.56 -8.09
C LYS A 328 28.24 14.70 -8.62
N LEU A 329 26.99 15.17 -8.51
CA LEU A 329 25.82 14.47 -9.06
C LEU A 329 25.88 14.32 -10.59
N GLN A 330 26.44 15.29 -11.32
CA GLN A 330 26.65 15.17 -12.76
C GLN A 330 27.70 14.09 -13.10
N ILE A 331 28.79 14.00 -12.33
CA ILE A 331 29.79 12.93 -12.47
C ILE A 331 29.12 11.57 -12.25
N LEU A 332 28.36 11.42 -11.17
CA LEU A 332 27.61 10.21 -10.85
C LEU A 332 26.61 9.85 -11.96
N LYS A 333 25.91 10.84 -12.52
CA LYS A 333 24.98 10.65 -13.64
C LYS A 333 25.68 10.11 -14.89
N LYS A 334 26.89 10.59 -15.22
CA LYS A 334 27.70 10.04 -16.32
C LYS A 334 28.07 8.57 -16.11
N GLN A 335 28.16 8.11 -14.86
CA GLN A 335 28.37 6.71 -14.51
C GLN A 335 27.06 5.89 -14.44
N GLY A 336 25.92 6.47 -14.80
CA GLY A 336 24.60 5.83 -14.72
C GLY A 336 24.02 5.76 -13.31
N ILE A 337 24.62 6.47 -12.35
CA ILE A 337 24.13 6.59 -10.98
C ILE A 337 23.10 7.70 -10.92
N THR A 338 21.87 7.35 -10.58
CA THR A 338 20.75 8.31 -10.53
C THR A 338 20.44 8.70 -9.09
N ILE A 339 19.84 9.87 -8.89
CA ILE A 339 19.32 10.26 -7.57
C ILE A 339 18.29 9.24 -7.05
N ARG A 340 17.57 8.55 -7.93
CA ARG A 340 16.64 7.50 -7.53
C ARG A 340 17.38 6.34 -6.85
N SER A 341 18.54 5.95 -7.37
CA SER A 341 19.41 4.96 -6.74
C SER A 341 19.92 5.47 -5.40
N LEU A 342 20.45 6.71 -5.34
CA LEU A 342 20.95 7.31 -4.10
C LEU A 342 19.87 7.40 -3.02
N SER A 343 18.75 8.07 -3.33
CA SER A 343 17.62 8.23 -2.41
C SER A 343 17.05 6.91 -1.93
N SER A 344 17.06 5.85 -2.76
CA SER A 344 16.59 4.51 -2.35
C SER A 344 17.46 3.85 -1.26
N MET A 345 18.76 4.15 -1.23
CA MET A 345 19.70 3.61 -0.24
C MET A 345 19.59 4.36 1.09
N VAL A 346 19.34 5.67 1.03
CA VAL A 346 19.18 6.56 2.20
C VAL A 346 17.72 6.76 2.63
N ILE A 347 16.79 5.89 2.21
CA ILE A 347 15.39 5.96 2.70
C ILE A 347 15.35 5.82 4.22
N GLY A 348 14.55 6.66 4.88
CA GLY A 348 14.28 6.55 6.31
C GLY A 348 15.46 6.91 7.22
N THR A 349 16.46 7.63 6.69
CA THR A 349 17.53 8.24 7.51
C THR A 349 17.00 9.31 8.46
N GLY A 350 15.83 9.88 8.17
CA GLY A 350 15.20 10.93 8.96
C GLY A 350 16.11 12.14 9.06
N LYS A 351 16.40 12.59 10.29
CA LYS A 351 17.25 13.77 10.56
C LYS A 351 18.67 13.67 9.98
N ALA A 352 19.18 12.45 9.78
CA ALA A 352 20.51 12.23 9.23
C ALA A 352 20.54 12.18 7.69
N ALA A 353 19.44 12.51 7.01
CA ALA A 353 19.33 12.38 5.55
C ALA A 353 20.41 13.14 4.79
N THR A 354 20.61 14.41 5.13
CA THR A 354 21.58 15.28 4.44
C THR A 354 23.00 14.73 4.58
N GLN A 355 23.43 14.46 5.82
CA GLN A 355 24.77 13.94 6.10
C GLN A 355 25.00 12.58 5.43
N THR A 356 24.04 11.64 5.56
CA THR A 356 24.19 10.31 4.96
C THR A 356 24.28 10.37 3.44
N LEU A 357 23.47 11.23 2.80
CA LEU A 357 23.50 11.41 1.35
C LEU A 357 24.80 12.07 0.90
N GLU A 358 25.30 13.07 1.62
CA GLU A 358 26.58 13.72 1.32
C GLU A 358 27.74 12.73 1.42
N THR A 359 27.85 11.99 2.52
CA THR A 359 28.89 10.96 2.68
C THR A 359 28.84 9.93 1.55
N LEU A 360 27.62 9.52 1.14
CA LEU A 360 27.43 8.59 0.04
C LEU A 360 27.86 9.17 -1.31
N ILE A 361 27.50 10.43 -1.60
CA ILE A 361 27.90 11.13 -2.83
C ILE A 361 29.42 11.22 -2.89
N ASN A 362 30.05 11.69 -1.81
CA ASN A 362 31.50 11.85 -1.73
C ASN A 362 32.20 10.51 -1.98
N LYS A 363 31.79 9.44 -1.28
CA LYS A 363 32.36 8.10 -1.46
C LYS A 363 32.25 7.59 -2.89
N LEU A 364 31.09 7.81 -3.54
CA LEU A 364 30.86 7.36 -4.92
C LEU A 364 31.60 8.21 -5.96
N THR A 365 32.08 9.40 -5.60
CA THR A 365 32.91 10.25 -6.45
C THR A 365 34.41 10.05 -6.26
N GLU A 366 34.83 9.30 -5.24
CA GLU A 366 36.23 8.91 -5.07
C GLU A 366 36.73 8.11 -6.28
N GLN A 367 37.93 8.44 -6.76
CA GLN A 367 38.49 7.83 -7.97
C GLN A 367 38.64 6.31 -7.83
N GLU A 368 39.00 5.81 -6.65
CA GLU A 368 39.10 4.37 -6.37
C GLU A 368 37.74 3.68 -6.49
N THR A 369 36.69 4.24 -5.88
CA THR A 369 35.32 3.73 -5.98
C THR A 369 34.83 3.73 -7.43
N LEU A 370 35.12 4.79 -8.19
CA LEU A 370 34.80 4.86 -9.61
C LEU A 370 35.49 3.76 -10.43
N LYS A 371 36.78 3.49 -10.18
CA LYS A 371 37.52 2.39 -10.82
C LYS A 371 36.88 1.03 -10.51
N LYS A 372 36.55 0.77 -9.23
CA LYS A 372 35.85 -0.46 -8.81
C LYS A 372 34.49 -0.61 -9.51
N LEU A 373 33.70 0.46 -9.58
CA LEU A 373 32.42 0.46 -10.30
C LEU A 373 32.57 0.20 -11.80
N GLN A 374 33.66 0.67 -12.44
CA GLN A 374 33.95 0.36 -13.84
C GLN A 374 34.29 -1.13 -14.04
N ILE A 375 35.06 -1.73 -13.12
CA ILE A 375 35.34 -3.19 -13.12
C ILE A 375 34.01 -3.96 -13.02
N LEU A 376 33.17 -3.59 -12.06
CA LEU A 376 31.85 -4.20 -11.87
C LEU A 376 30.96 -4.04 -13.12
N LYS A 377 30.98 -2.86 -13.75
CA LYS A 377 30.24 -2.60 -15.00
C LYS A 377 30.66 -3.52 -16.14
N LYS A 378 31.97 -3.80 -16.29
CA LYS A 378 32.48 -4.78 -17.28
C LYS A 378 31.95 -6.20 -17.04
N GLN A 379 31.63 -6.54 -15.79
CA GLN A 379 30.98 -7.81 -15.42
C GLN A 379 29.45 -7.79 -15.56
N GLY A 380 28.86 -6.70 -16.08
CA GLY A 380 27.42 -6.51 -16.19
C GLY A 380 26.74 -6.14 -14.87
N ILE A 381 27.51 -5.80 -13.83
CA ILE A 381 27.02 -5.35 -12.53
C ILE A 381 26.78 -3.85 -12.61
N THR A 382 25.51 -3.45 -12.48
CA THR A 382 25.11 -2.04 -12.55
C THR A 382 24.89 -1.47 -11.15
N ILE A 383 25.03 -0.15 -11.00
CA ILE A 383 24.65 0.53 -9.75
C ILE A 383 23.18 0.30 -9.40
N ARG A 384 22.30 0.06 -10.39
CA ARG A 384 20.90 -0.29 -10.14
C ARG A 384 20.80 -1.62 -9.39
N SER A 385 21.59 -2.61 -9.78
CA SER A 385 21.69 -3.88 -9.05
C SER A 385 22.22 -3.67 -7.63
N LEU A 386 23.31 -2.92 -7.48
CA LEU A 386 23.92 -2.62 -6.17
C LEU A 386 22.94 -1.89 -5.24
N SER A 387 22.39 -0.76 -5.69
CA SER A 387 21.42 0.04 -4.94
C SER A 387 20.17 -0.75 -4.56
N SER A 388 19.71 -1.69 -5.40
CA SER A 388 18.55 -2.53 -5.08
C SER A 388 18.77 -3.49 -3.91
N MET A 389 20.01 -3.94 -3.68
CA MET A 389 20.36 -4.85 -2.59
C MET A 389 20.49 -4.09 -1.26
N VAL A 390 20.99 -2.86 -1.32
CA VAL A 390 21.20 -1.99 -0.16
C VAL A 390 20.07 -0.98 0.05
N ILE A 391 18.87 -1.22 -0.50
CA ILE A 391 17.69 -0.38 -0.23
C ILE A 391 17.39 -0.36 1.27
N GLY A 392 17.09 0.83 1.79
CA GLY A 392 16.62 0.99 3.18
C GLY A 392 17.67 0.73 4.24
N THR A 393 18.96 0.71 3.89
CA THR A 393 20.07 0.69 4.86
C THR A 393 20.10 1.92 5.76
N GLY A 394 19.49 3.02 5.31
CA GLY A 394 19.44 4.27 6.05
C GLY A 394 20.85 4.80 6.32
N LYS A 395 21.16 5.08 7.59
CA LYS A 395 22.47 5.62 8.01
C LYS A 395 23.67 4.74 7.62
N ALA A 396 23.46 3.43 7.42
CA ALA A 396 24.51 2.50 7.04
C ALA A 396 24.71 2.37 5.52
N ALA A 397 24.06 3.21 4.71
CA ALA A 397 24.08 3.10 3.25
C ALA A 397 25.49 3.12 2.66
N THR A 398 26.32 4.09 3.04
CA THR A 398 27.68 4.23 2.51
C THR A 398 28.53 3.00 2.85
N GLN A 399 28.58 2.63 4.13
CA GLN A 399 29.36 1.47 4.59
C GLN A 399 28.90 0.17 3.92
N THR A 400 27.58 -0.08 3.88
CA THR A 400 27.05 -1.31 3.29
C THR A 400 27.37 -1.40 1.80
N LEU A 401 27.23 -0.27 1.06
CA LEU A 401 27.54 -0.22 -0.35
C LEU A 401 29.04 -0.42 -0.62
N GLU A 402 29.90 0.20 0.20
CA GLU A 402 31.35 0.04 0.10
C GLU A 402 31.78 -1.40 0.34
N THR A 403 31.32 -2.03 1.43
CA THR A 403 31.60 -3.45 1.71
C THR A 403 31.15 -4.33 0.54
N LEU A 404 29.97 -4.05 -0.03
CA LEU A 404 29.45 -4.79 -1.17
C LEU A 404 30.28 -4.60 -2.44
N ILE A 405 30.70 -3.37 -2.74
CA ILE A 405 31.56 -3.08 -3.90
C ILE A 405 32.90 -3.82 -3.74
N ASN A 406 33.54 -3.69 -2.58
CA ASN A 406 34.81 -4.33 -2.30
C ASN A 406 34.70 -5.86 -2.47
N LYS A 407 33.70 -6.48 -1.87
CA LYS A 407 33.45 -7.92 -1.97
C LYS A 407 33.26 -8.39 -3.42
N LEU A 408 32.51 -7.64 -4.21
CA LEU A 408 32.24 -7.97 -5.62
C LEU A 408 33.45 -7.72 -6.54
N THR A 409 34.43 -6.94 -6.10
CA THR A 409 35.69 -6.72 -6.82
C THR A 409 36.81 -7.69 -6.41
N GLU A 410 36.62 -8.48 -5.36
CA GLU A 410 37.56 -9.54 -5.00
C GLU A 410 37.70 -10.55 -6.14
N GLN A 411 38.94 -10.94 -6.43
CA GLN A 411 39.24 -11.82 -7.56
C GLN A 411 38.52 -13.17 -7.46
N GLU A 412 38.40 -13.73 -6.24
CA GLU A 412 37.68 -14.98 -6.00
C GLU A 412 36.19 -14.84 -6.32
N THR A 413 35.55 -13.76 -5.84
CA THR A 413 34.13 -13.47 -6.13
C THR A 413 33.91 -13.28 -7.63
N LEU A 414 34.82 -12.59 -8.32
CA LEU A 414 34.76 -12.42 -9.77
C LEU A 414 34.85 -13.76 -10.51
N LYS A 415 35.74 -14.68 -10.10
CA LYS A 415 35.84 -16.04 -10.66
C LYS A 415 34.53 -16.82 -10.46
N LYS A 416 33.95 -16.79 -9.25
CA LYS A 416 32.65 -17.43 -8.96
C LYS A 416 31.54 -16.86 -9.84
N LEU A 417 31.47 -15.53 -9.99
CA LEU A 417 30.49 -14.89 -10.88
C LEU A 417 30.68 -15.28 -12.35
N GLN A 418 31.90 -15.51 -12.82
CA GLN A 418 32.16 -16.02 -14.17
C GLN A 418 31.65 -17.45 -14.35
N ILE A 419 31.84 -18.33 -13.36
CA ILE A 419 31.27 -19.69 -13.35
C ILE A 419 29.75 -19.62 -13.44
N LEU A 420 29.12 -18.79 -12.59
CA LEU A 420 27.68 -18.56 -12.59
C LEU A 420 27.19 -18.02 -13.95
N LYS A 421 27.92 -17.09 -14.56
CA LYS A 421 27.61 -16.53 -15.89
C LYS A 421 27.60 -17.61 -16.97
N LYS A 422 28.53 -18.57 -16.94
CA LYS A 422 28.55 -19.73 -17.87
C LYS A 422 27.30 -20.61 -17.72
N GLN A 423 26.68 -20.64 -16.54
CA GLN A 423 25.41 -21.31 -16.29
C GLN A 423 24.18 -20.45 -16.63
N GLY A 424 24.37 -19.26 -17.21
CA GLY A 424 23.30 -18.30 -17.52
C GLY A 424 22.79 -17.53 -16.29
N ILE A 425 23.46 -17.65 -15.15
CA ILE A 425 23.13 -16.93 -13.92
C ILE A 425 23.78 -15.55 -13.98
N THR A 426 22.93 -14.52 -14.04
CA THR A 426 23.38 -13.13 -14.11
C THR A 426 23.32 -12.47 -12.74
N ILE A 427 24.12 -11.42 -12.53
CA ILE A 427 23.99 -10.58 -11.32
C ILE A 427 22.59 -9.96 -11.20
N ARG A 428 21.88 -9.75 -12.31
CA ARG A 428 20.49 -9.28 -12.27
C ARG A 428 19.59 -10.29 -11.58
N SER A 429 19.76 -11.58 -11.89
CA SER A 429 19.07 -12.67 -11.20
C SER A 429 19.45 -12.69 -9.72
N LEU A 430 20.74 -12.66 -9.39
CA LEU A 430 21.22 -12.65 -8.00
C LEU A 430 20.66 -11.46 -7.19
N SER A 431 20.88 -10.24 -7.69
CA SER A 431 20.40 -9.01 -7.05
C SER A 431 18.89 -8.99 -6.87
N SER A 432 18.11 -9.56 -7.80
CA SER A 432 16.65 -9.64 -7.67
C SER A 432 16.17 -10.51 -6.51
N MET A 433 16.93 -11.55 -6.16
CA MET A 433 16.61 -12.45 -5.05
C MET A 433 16.97 -11.80 -3.71
N VAL A 434 18.09 -11.09 -3.65
CA VAL A 434 18.57 -10.39 -2.44
C VAL A 434 18.12 -8.92 -2.34
N ILE A 435 17.07 -8.51 -3.07
CA ILE A 435 16.53 -7.15 -2.92
C ILE A 435 16.08 -6.90 -1.48
N GLY A 436 16.41 -5.71 -0.96
CA GLY A 436 15.92 -5.27 0.35
C GLY A 436 16.51 -6.00 1.55
N THR A 437 17.63 -6.72 1.37
CA THR A 437 18.44 -7.26 2.48
C THR A 437 19.00 -6.18 3.39
N GLY A 438 19.13 -4.95 2.87
CA GLY A 438 19.66 -3.81 3.62
C GLY A 438 21.09 -4.10 4.08
N LYS A 439 21.34 -3.96 5.38
CA LYS A 439 22.67 -4.17 5.98
C LYS A 439 23.24 -5.58 5.75
N ALA A 440 22.39 -6.58 5.51
CA ALA A 440 22.82 -7.96 5.27
C ALA A 440 23.10 -8.27 3.79
N ALA A 441 23.10 -7.26 2.91
CA ALA A 441 23.24 -7.46 1.45
C ALA A 441 24.48 -8.23 1.07
N THR A 442 25.65 -7.81 1.57
CA THR A 442 26.93 -8.45 1.23
C THR A 442 26.95 -9.91 1.66
N GLN A 443 26.64 -10.19 2.93
CA GLN A 443 26.63 -11.56 3.46
C GLN A 443 25.62 -12.44 2.72
N THR A 444 24.39 -11.95 2.49
CA THR A 444 23.35 -12.75 1.81
C THR A 444 23.77 -13.06 0.37
N LEU A 445 24.35 -12.08 -0.34
CA LEU A 445 24.81 -12.28 -1.71
C LEU A 445 25.99 -13.26 -1.76
N GLU A 446 26.94 -13.16 -0.84
CA GLU A 446 28.07 -14.07 -0.74
C GLU A 446 27.62 -15.51 -0.47
N THR A 447 26.76 -15.72 0.53
CA THR A 447 26.20 -17.05 0.81
C THR A 447 25.48 -17.62 -0.42
N LEU A 448 24.73 -16.79 -1.13
CA LEU A 448 24.03 -17.20 -2.36
C LEU A 448 25.00 -17.57 -3.50
N ILE A 449 26.04 -16.77 -3.72
CA ILE A 449 27.07 -17.04 -4.74
C ILE A 449 27.76 -18.37 -4.42
N ASN A 450 28.22 -18.54 -3.17
CA ASN A 450 28.90 -19.76 -2.73
C ASN A 450 28.00 -20.98 -2.95
N LYS A 451 26.75 -20.92 -2.52
CA LYS A 451 25.79 -22.02 -2.68
C LYS A 451 25.55 -22.40 -4.13
N LEU A 452 25.44 -21.41 -5.02
CA LEU A 452 25.22 -21.64 -6.45
C LEU A 452 26.48 -22.12 -7.19
N THR A 453 27.66 -21.96 -6.60
CA THR A 453 28.91 -22.50 -7.13
C THR A 453 29.27 -23.88 -6.59
N GLU A 454 28.55 -24.39 -5.60
CA GLU A 454 28.71 -25.77 -5.13
C GLU A 454 28.42 -26.76 -6.28
N GLN A 455 29.27 -27.79 -6.41
CA GLN A 455 29.18 -28.76 -7.50
C GLN A 455 27.83 -29.48 -7.53
N GLU A 456 27.25 -29.81 -6.37
CA GLU A 456 25.94 -30.44 -6.27
C GLU A 456 24.83 -29.52 -6.81
N THR A 457 24.82 -28.25 -6.40
CA THR A 457 23.86 -27.25 -6.88
C THR A 457 23.99 -27.06 -8.39
N LEU A 458 25.21 -26.99 -8.91
CA LEU A 458 25.46 -26.90 -10.36
C LEU A 458 24.91 -28.11 -11.12
N LYS A 459 25.09 -29.33 -10.60
CA LYS A 459 24.51 -30.56 -11.19
C LYS A 459 22.98 -30.49 -11.20
N LYS A 460 22.34 -30.10 -10.10
CA LYS A 460 20.88 -29.91 -10.04
C LYS A 460 20.38 -28.88 -11.05
N LEU A 461 21.06 -27.74 -11.16
CA LEU A 461 20.74 -26.71 -12.15
C LEU A 461 20.89 -27.20 -13.60
N GLN A 462 21.86 -28.08 -13.89
CA GLN A 462 21.99 -28.70 -15.21
C GLN A 462 20.82 -29.65 -15.51
N ILE A 463 20.38 -30.45 -14.52
CA ILE A 463 19.18 -31.29 -14.65
C ILE A 463 17.96 -30.41 -14.96
N LEU A 464 17.75 -29.36 -14.18
CA LEU A 464 16.66 -28.40 -14.39
C LEU A 464 16.72 -27.75 -15.78
N LYS A 465 17.92 -27.36 -16.24
CA LYS A 465 18.12 -26.81 -17.58
C LYS A 465 17.71 -27.77 -18.69
N LYS A 466 18.01 -29.07 -18.57
CA LYS A 466 17.56 -30.11 -19.53
C LYS A 466 16.03 -30.23 -19.58
N GLN A 467 15.35 -29.90 -18.48
CA GLN A 467 13.89 -29.85 -18.39
C GLN A 467 13.29 -28.50 -18.87
N GLY A 468 14.11 -27.61 -19.44
CA GLY A 468 13.69 -26.27 -19.87
C GLY A 468 13.50 -25.28 -18.72
N ILE A 469 13.87 -25.64 -17.50
CA ILE A 469 13.77 -24.79 -16.31
C ILE A 469 15.02 -23.93 -16.23
N THR A 470 14.87 -22.64 -16.45
CA THR A 470 16.00 -21.69 -16.45
C THR A 470 16.17 -21.03 -15.08
N ILE A 471 17.37 -20.54 -14.78
CA ILE A 471 17.59 -19.69 -13.59
C ILE A 471 16.73 -18.42 -13.64
N ARG A 472 16.36 -17.93 -14.82
CA ARG A 472 15.44 -16.79 -14.96
C ARG A 472 14.09 -17.14 -14.33
N SER A 473 13.56 -18.33 -14.63
CA SER A 473 12.32 -18.86 -14.05
C SER A 473 12.43 -19.06 -12.53
N LEU A 474 13.57 -19.59 -12.05
CA LEU A 474 13.81 -19.76 -10.60
C LEU A 474 13.88 -18.40 -9.88
N SER A 475 14.74 -17.51 -10.38
CA SER A 475 14.94 -16.18 -9.81
C SER A 475 13.66 -15.36 -9.82
N SER A 476 12.81 -15.45 -10.85
CA SER A 476 11.53 -14.74 -10.91
C SER A 476 10.56 -15.20 -9.81
N MET A 477 10.54 -16.48 -9.48
CA MET A 477 9.69 -17.00 -8.40
C MET A 477 10.16 -16.54 -7.01
N VAL A 478 11.47 -16.47 -6.78
CA VAL A 478 12.08 -16.14 -5.47
C VAL A 478 12.52 -14.67 -5.34
N ILE A 479 12.06 -13.77 -6.21
CA ILE A 479 12.32 -12.32 -6.11
C ILE A 479 11.91 -11.80 -4.73
N GLY A 480 12.74 -10.94 -4.15
CA GLY A 480 12.43 -10.24 -2.90
C GLY A 480 12.36 -11.15 -1.67
N THR A 481 12.96 -12.34 -1.73
CA THR A 481 13.17 -13.22 -0.57
C THR A 481 14.10 -12.58 0.47
N GLY A 482 14.98 -11.69 0.03
CA GLY A 482 15.88 -10.94 0.88
C GLY A 482 16.83 -11.89 1.59
N LYS A 483 16.90 -11.82 2.92
CA LYS A 483 17.80 -12.68 3.74
C LYS A 483 17.55 -14.19 3.56
N ALA A 484 16.36 -14.58 3.13
CA ALA A 484 15.99 -15.98 2.93
C ALA A 484 16.28 -16.48 1.49
N ALA A 485 16.96 -15.68 0.65
CA ALA A 485 17.17 -15.98 -0.77
C ALA A 485 17.83 -17.34 -0.99
N THR A 486 18.94 -17.62 -0.31
CA THR A 486 19.68 -18.88 -0.46
C THR A 486 18.81 -20.08 -0.08
N GLN A 487 18.24 -20.08 1.12
CA GLN A 487 17.40 -21.18 1.60
C GLN A 487 16.17 -21.40 0.69
N THR A 488 15.48 -20.32 0.30
CA THR A 488 14.28 -20.43 -0.55
C THR A 488 14.64 -21.00 -1.93
N LEU A 489 15.76 -20.55 -2.52
CA LEU A 489 16.21 -21.05 -3.81
C LEU A 489 16.64 -22.51 -3.74
N GLU A 490 17.35 -22.91 -2.68
CA GLU A 490 17.75 -24.30 -2.46
C GLU A 490 16.53 -25.22 -2.31
N THR A 491 15.57 -24.86 -1.46
CA THR A 491 14.32 -25.64 -1.31
C THR A 491 13.58 -25.74 -2.64
N LEU A 492 13.55 -24.67 -3.43
CA LEU A 492 12.92 -24.66 -4.75
C LEU A 492 13.65 -25.56 -5.76
N ILE A 493 14.98 -25.52 -5.80
CA ILE A 493 15.79 -26.39 -6.67
C ILE A 493 15.56 -27.85 -6.29
N ASN A 494 15.65 -28.19 -5.00
CA ASN A 494 15.43 -29.54 -4.50
C ASN A 494 14.05 -30.05 -4.92
N LYS A 495 12.99 -29.25 -4.69
CA LYS A 495 11.62 -29.61 -5.04
C LYS A 495 11.44 -29.87 -6.54
N LEU A 496 12.07 -29.06 -7.39
CA LEU A 496 11.99 -29.22 -8.85
C LEU A 496 12.84 -30.38 -9.38
N THR A 497 13.78 -30.89 -8.60
CA THR A 497 14.55 -32.09 -8.92
C THR A 497 13.97 -33.38 -8.35
N GLU A 498 12.95 -33.30 -7.49
CA GLU A 498 12.23 -34.48 -7.01
C GLU A 498 11.56 -35.21 -8.18
N GLN A 499 11.66 -36.55 -8.18
CA GLN A 499 11.15 -37.39 -9.26
C GLN A 499 9.64 -37.23 -9.47
N GLU A 500 8.87 -37.07 -8.38
CA GLU A 500 7.42 -36.84 -8.47
C GLU A 500 7.09 -35.51 -9.17
N THR A 501 7.78 -34.43 -8.82
CA THR A 501 7.62 -33.12 -9.46
C THR A 501 7.97 -33.19 -10.94
N LEU A 502 9.07 -33.86 -11.30
CA LEU A 502 9.47 -34.06 -12.69
C LEU A 502 8.43 -34.84 -13.50
N LYS A 503 7.84 -35.90 -12.92
CA LYS A 503 6.75 -36.66 -13.55
C LYS A 503 5.53 -35.77 -13.82
N LYS A 504 5.10 -34.97 -12.84
CA LYS A 504 3.98 -34.02 -13.02
C LYS A 504 4.29 -32.97 -14.09
N LEU A 505 5.49 -32.41 -14.09
CA LEU A 505 5.91 -31.45 -15.12
C LEU A 505 5.94 -32.07 -16.52
N GLN A 506 6.30 -33.35 -16.65
CA GLN A 506 6.25 -34.06 -17.93
C GLN A 506 4.80 -34.26 -18.42
N ILE A 507 3.87 -34.61 -17.52
CA ILE A 507 2.43 -34.67 -17.84
C ILE A 507 1.95 -33.31 -18.35
N LEU A 508 2.28 -32.24 -17.62
CA LEU A 508 1.91 -30.87 -17.99
C LEU A 508 2.51 -30.47 -19.35
N LYS A 509 3.76 -30.84 -19.62
CA LYS A 509 4.43 -30.58 -20.90
C LYS A 509 3.71 -31.26 -22.08
N ASN A 510 3.25 -32.51 -21.90
CA ASN A 510 2.46 -33.22 -22.92
C ASN A 510 1.12 -32.54 -23.22
N LEU A 511 0.62 -31.73 -22.27
CA LEU A 511 -0.58 -30.89 -22.41
C LEU A 511 -0.25 -29.45 -22.88
N GLU A 512 0.96 -29.21 -23.40
CA GLU A 512 1.45 -27.89 -23.82
C GLU A 512 1.56 -26.86 -22.67
N ILE A 513 1.49 -27.30 -21.41
CA ILE A 513 1.67 -26.46 -20.22
C ILE A 513 3.14 -26.49 -19.84
N THR A 514 3.84 -25.41 -20.13
CA THR A 514 5.29 -25.32 -19.93
C THR A 514 5.66 -24.76 -18.55
N ILE A 515 6.90 -25.00 -18.10
CA ILE A 515 7.42 -24.34 -16.90
C ILE A 515 7.43 -22.82 -17.03
N ASN A 516 7.51 -22.26 -18.24
CA ASN A 516 7.43 -20.81 -18.44
C ASN A 516 6.04 -20.29 -18.07
N ASN A 517 4.96 -21.03 -18.40
CA ASN A 517 3.61 -20.69 -17.96
C ASN A 517 3.53 -20.68 -16.43
N ILE A 518 3.97 -21.77 -15.80
CA ILE A 518 3.92 -21.96 -14.33
C ILE A 518 4.76 -20.90 -13.61
N SER A 519 6.03 -20.74 -13.98
CA SER A 519 6.94 -19.79 -13.34
C SER A 519 6.52 -18.34 -13.57
N SER A 520 5.90 -18.00 -14.71
CA SER A 520 5.37 -16.65 -14.94
C SER A 520 4.25 -16.31 -13.96
N MET A 521 3.40 -17.28 -13.59
CA MET A 521 2.31 -17.09 -12.64
C MET A 521 2.82 -17.01 -11.19
N VAL A 522 3.77 -17.88 -10.82
CA VAL A 522 4.38 -17.92 -9.48
C VAL A 522 5.40 -16.79 -9.26
N SER A 523 5.80 -16.09 -10.32
CA SER A 523 6.74 -14.96 -10.26
C SER A 523 6.34 -13.95 -9.17
N GLY A 524 7.28 -13.61 -8.29
CA GLY A 524 7.06 -12.73 -7.14
C GLY A 524 6.43 -13.39 -5.90
N ALA A 525 6.32 -14.72 -5.85
CA ALA A 525 5.88 -15.44 -4.64
C ALA A 525 6.89 -15.31 -3.48
N GLY A 526 8.16 -15.05 -3.76
CA GLY A 526 9.20 -14.81 -2.78
C GLY A 526 9.40 -16.04 -1.89
N LYS A 527 9.34 -15.87 -0.57
CA LYS A 527 9.52 -16.97 0.41
C LYS A 527 8.50 -18.11 0.27
N LYS A 528 7.35 -17.85 -0.37
CA LYS A 528 6.31 -18.85 -0.62
C LYS A 528 6.46 -19.55 -1.98
N ALA A 529 7.54 -19.30 -2.72
CA ALA A 529 7.72 -19.82 -4.08
C ALA A 529 7.52 -21.33 -4.17
N THR A 530 8.23 -22.12 -3.36
CA THR A 530 8.16 -23.58 -3.39
C THR A 530 6.74 -24.09 -3.11
N GLN A 531 6.13 -23.63 -2.01
CA GLN A 531 4.76 -24.02 -1.65
C GLN A 531 3.78 -23.65 -2.77
N THR A 532 3.87 -22.43 -3.29
CA THR A 532 2.96 -21.95 -4.35
C THR A 532 3.13 -22.75 -5.64
N LEU A 533 4.38 -23.06 -6.01
CA LEU A 533 4.70 -23.88 -7.18
C LEU A 533 4.08 -25.28 -7.05
N GLU A 534 4.29 -25.94 -5.92
CA GLU A 534 3.76 -27.28 -5.66
C GLU A 534 2.23 -27.29 -5.71
N THR A 535 1.57 -26.36 -5.01
CA THR A 535 0.11 -26.24 -5.05
C THR A 535 -0.39 -25.99 -6.47
N LEU A 536 0.31 -25.15 -7.26
CA LEU A 536 -0.06 -24.86 -8.63
C LEU A 536 0.12 -26.08 -9.56
N ILE A 537 1.23 -26.81 -9.45
CA ILE A 537 1.48 -28.03 -10.23
C ILE A 537 0.39 -29.06 -9.92
N ASN A 538 0.09 -29.29 -8.63
CA ASN A 538 -0.96 -30.21 -8.23
C ASN A 538 -2.32 -29.80 -8.82
N LYS A 539 -2.67 -28.51 -8.72
CA LYS A 539 -3.92 -27.97 -9.28
C LYS A 539 -4.02 -28.16 -10.80
N LEU A 540 -2.92 -27.95 -11.52
CA LEU A 540 -2.86 -28.13 -12.98
C LEU A 540 -2.94 -29.60 -13.40
N THR A 541 -2.60 -30.53 -12.51
CA THR A 541 -2.73 -31.98 -12.75
C THR A 541 -4.06 -32.56 -12.25
N GLU A 542 -4.89 -31.79 -11.54
CA GLU A 542 -6.24 -32.23 -11.13
C GLU A 542 -7.13 -32.45 -12.36
N GLN A 543 -7.86 -33.57 -12.36
CA GLN A 543 -8.71 -33.97 -13.48
C GLN A 543 -9.78 -32.92 -13.81
N GLU A 544 -10.36 -32.27 -12.80
CA GLU A 544 -11.36 -31.20 -13.02
C GLU A 544 -10.75 -29.99 -13.73
N THR A 545 -9.55 -29.54 -13.32
CA THR A 545 -8.84 -28.44 -13.96
C THR A 545 -8.50 -28.78 -15.41
N LEU A 546 -8.03 -30.01 -15.66
CA LEU A 546 -7.72 -30.49 -17.00
C LEU A 546 -8.94 -30.50 -17.91
N LYS A 547 -10.10 -30.97 -17.42
CA LYS A 547 -11.37 -30.93 -18.17
C LYS A 547 -11.75 -29.50 -18.55
N LYS A 548 -11.66 -28.55 -17.62
CA LYS A 548 -11.94 -27.14 -17.91
C LYS A 548 -10.96 -26.54 -18.92
N LEU A 549 -9.67 -26.83 -18.80
CA LEU A 549 -8.67 -26.39 -19.77
C LEU A 549 -8.90 -26.98 -21.17
N GLN A 550 -9.37 -28.22 -21.27
CA GLN A 550 -9.72 -28.81 -22.56
C GLN A 550 -10.94 -28.13 -23.20
N ILE A 551 -11.97 -27.82 -22.41
CA ILE A 551 -13.13 -27.03 -22.87
C ILE A 551 -12.65 -25.67 -23.40
N LEU A 552 -11.78 -24.99 -22.65
CA LEU A 552 -11.21 -23.71 -23.05
C LEU A 552 -10.36 -23.82 -24.33
N LYS A 553 -9.56 -24.89 -24.48
CA LYS A 553 -8.77 -25.14 -25.69
C LYS A 553 -9.66 -25.30 -26.92
N ASN A 554 -10.78 -26.02 -26.81
CA ASN A 554 -11.77 -26.17 -27.88
C ASN A 554 -12.43 -24.83 -28.29
N LEU A 555 -12.43 -23.86 -27.38
CA LEU A 555 -12.89 -22.49 -27.61
C LEU A 555 -11.76 -21.54 -28.05
N GLU A 556 -10.61 -22.08 -28.47
CA GLU A 556 -9.40 -21.34 -28.87
C GLU A 556 -8.76 -20.53 -27.73
N ILE A 557 -9.12 -20.81 -26.47
CA ILE A 557 -8.56 -20.19 -25.27
C ILE A 557 -7.43 -21.08 -24.73
N THR A 558 -6.20 -20.70 -25.00
CA THR A 558 -5.03 -21.53 -24.68
C THR A 558 -4.47 -21.24 -23.28
N ILE A 559 -3.67 -22.17 -22.74
CA ILE A 559 -2.92 -21.93 -21.49
C ILE A 559 -1.97 -20.73 -21.58
N ASN A 560 -1.48 -20.39 -22.78
CA ASN A 560 -0.67 -19.19 -22.99
C ASN A 560 -1.51 -17.92 -22.75
N ASN A 561 -2.76 -17.87 -23.21
CA ASN A 561 -3.65 -16.75 -22.90
C ASN A 561 -3.87 -16.63 -21.38
N ILE A 562 -4.21 -17.74 -20.72
CA ILE A 562 -4.52 -17.80 -19.29
C ILE A 562 -3.29 -17.39 -18.45
N SER A 563 -2.16 -18.07 -18.63
CA SER A 563 -0.93 -17.80 -17.89
C SER A 563 -0.39 -16.39 -18.12
N SER A 564 -0.56 -15.83 -19.33
CA SER A 564 -0.16 -14.45 -19.63
C SER A 564 -0.93 -13.42 -18.78
N MET A 565 -2.23 -13.65 -18.53
CA MET A 565 -3.06 -12.79 -17.68
C MET A 565 -2.72 -12.97 -16.20
N VAL A 566 -2.52 -14.21 -15.76
CA VAL A 566 -2.20 -14.57 -14.36
C VAL A 566 -0.74 -14.29 -14.00
N SER A 567 0.11 -13.97 -14.98
CA SER A 567 1.54 -13.70 -14.75
C SER A 567 1.75 -12.63 -13.68
N GLY A 568 2.65 -12.91 -12.72
CA GLY A 568 2.92 -12.03 -11.58
C GLY A 568 1.91 -12.10 -10.43
N ALA A 569 0.98 -13.07 -10.43
CA ALA A 569 0.10 -13.32 -9.29
C ALA A 569 0.86 -13.75 -8.02
N GLY A 570 2.06 -14.31 -8.18
CA GLY A 570 2.96 -14.68 -7.09
C GLY A 570 2.31 -15.71 -6.18
N LYS A 571 2.30 -15.46 -4.87
CA LYS A 571 1.71 -16.36 -3.86
C LYS A 571 0.21 -16.64 -4.02
N LYS A 572 -0.49 -15.92 -4.91
CA LYS A 572 -1.92 -16.11 -5.22
C LYS A 572 -2.14 -16.87 -6.53
N ALA A 573 -1.09 -17.33 -7.20
CA ALA A 573 -1.16 -17.93 -8.54
C ALA A 573 -2.24 -19.00 -8.69
N THR A 574 -2.30 -19.97 -7.77
CA THR A 574 -3.30 -21.06 -7.83
C THR A 574 -4.73 -20.54 -7.71
N GLN A 575 -5.02 -19.71 -6.70
CA GLN A 575 -6.36 -19.13 -6.49
C GLN A 575 -6.79 -18.29 -7.71
N THR A 576 -5.87 -17.49 -8.23
CA THR A 576 -6.14 -16.63 -9.39
C THR A 576 -6.37 -17.45 -10.66
N LEU A 577 -5.59 -18.52 -10.88
CA LEU A 577 -5.80 -19.44 -12.01
C LEU A 577 -7.19 -20.05 -11.95
N GLU A 578 -7.57 -20.62 -10.81
CA GLU A 578 -8.86 -21.27 -10.63
C GLU A 578 -10.02 -20.30 -10.84
N THR A 579 -9.93 -19.10 -10.26
CA THR A 579 -10.94 -18.06 -10.44
C THR A 579 -11.08 -17.67 -11.91
N LEU A 580 -9.96 -17.51 -12.63
CA LEU A 580 -9.98 -17.16 -14.05
C LEU A 580 -10.52 -18.28 -14.93
N ILE A 581 -10.13 -19.53 -14.68
CA ILE A 581 -10.66 -20.69 -15.41
C ILE A 581 -12.17 -20.79 -15.21
N ASN A 582 -12.64 -20.72 -13.97
CA ASN A 582 -14.07 -20.76 -13.67
C ASN A 582 -14.82 -19.63 -14.40
N LYS A 583 -14.30 -18.40 -14.34
CA LYS A 583 -14.88 -17.25 -15.04
C LYS A 583 -14.96 -17.45 -16.55
N LEU A 584 -13.92 -18.00 -17.16
CA LEU A 584 -13.87 -18.28 -18.60
C LEU A 584 -14.81 -19.41 -19.03
N THR A 585 -15.18 -20.30 -18.11
CA THR A 585 -16.16 -21.37 -18.35
C THR A 585 -17.60 -20.99 -18.00
N GLU A 586 -17.84 -19.82 -17.40
CA GLU A 586 -19.19 -19.34 -17.13
C GLU A 586 -19.94 -19.04 -18.44
N GLN A 587 -21.18 -19.51 -18.51
CA GLN A 587 -22.02 -19.37 -19.71
C GLN A 587 -22.21 -17.91 -20.14
N GLU A 588 -22.36 -16.99 -19.18
CA GLU A 588 -22.49 -15.56 -19.47
C GLU A 588 -21.21 -14.99 -20.12
N THR A 589 -20.03 -15.35 -19.59
CA THR A 589 -18.75 -14.95 -20.17
C THR A 589 -18.59 -15.49 -21.58
N LEU A 590 -18.94 -16.75 -21.82
CA LEU A 590 -18.87 -17.38 -23.14
C LEU A 590 -19.79 -16.68 -24.16
N LYS A 591 -21.02 -16.33 -23.77
CA LYS A 591 -21.94 -15.55 -24.62
C LYS A 591 -21.33 -14.20 -25.01
N LYS A 592 -20.74 -13.47 -24.05
CA LYS A 592 -20.08 -12.18 -24.32
C LYS A 592 -18.86 -12.35 -25.22
N LEU A 593 -18.04 -13.38 -25.01
CA LEU A 593 -16.90 -13.68 -25.87
C LEU A 593 -17.33 -14.01 -27.31
N GLN A 594 -18.48 -14.68 -27.51
CA GLN A 594 -19.02 -14.92 -28.83
C GLN A 594 -19.46 -13.62 -29.54
N ILE A 595 -20.12 -12.72 -28.81
CA ILE A 595 -20.47 -11.38 -29.33
C ILE A 595 -19.20 -10.63 -29.76
N LEU A 596 -18.16 -10.68 -28.92
CA LEU A 596 -16.87 -10.06 -29.20
C LEU A 596 -16.18 -10.70 -30.42
N LYS A 597 -16.26 -12.03 -30.57
CA LYS A 597 -15.70 -12.74 -31.73
C LYS A 597 -16.36 -12.30 -33.05
N ASN A 598 -17.68 -12.07 -33.07
CA ASN A 598 -18.40 -11.53 -34.23
C ASN A 598 -17.95 -10.11 -34.61
N LEU A 599 -17.31 -9.40 -33.69
CA LEU A 599 -16.73 -8.07 -33.89
C LEU A 599 -15.22 -8.13 -34.15
N GLU A 600 -14.68 -9.30 -34.49
CA GLU A 600 -13.25 -9.56 -34.70
C GLU A 600 -12.39 -9.31 -33.44
N ILE A 601 -13.00 -9.29 -32.26
CA ILE A 601 -12.32 -9.16 -30.97
C ILE A 601 -12.06 -10.57 -30.43
N THR A 602 -10.81 -11.01 -30.51
CA THR A 602 -10.41 -12.38 -30.13
C THR A 602 -9.91 -12.45 -28.68
N ILE A 603 -9.89 -13.65 -28.11
CA ILE A 603 -9.27 -13.88 -26.80
C ILE A 603 -7.79 -13.46 -26.75
N ARG A 604 -7.09 -13.53 -27.89
CA ARG A 604 -5.70 -13.05 -28.00
C ARG A 604 -5.61 -11.54 -27.78
N ASN A 605 -6.56 -10.77 -28.32
CA ASN A 605 -6.60 -9.32 -28.07
C ASN A 605 -6.82 -9.05 -26.58
N LEU A 606 -7.80 -9.71 -25.96
CA LEU A 606 -8.13 -9.54 -24.55
C LEU A 606 -6.95 -9.95 -23.64
N SER A 607 -6.34 -11.11 -23.87
CA SER A 607 -5.22 -11.59 -23.07
C SER A 607 -3.99 -10.70 -23.19
N ASN A 608 -3.73 -10.12 -24.37
CA ASN A 608 -2.60 -9.20 -24.55
C ASN A 608 -2.80 -7.90 -23.77
N MET A 609 -4.03 -7.38 -23.70
CA MET A 609 -4.33 -6.19 -22.90
C MET A 609 -4.23 -6.48 -21.40
N VAL A 610 -4.81 -7.60 -20.96
CA VAL A 610 -4.85 -8.04 -19.55
C VAL A 610 -3.53 -8.70 -19.10
N HIS A 611 -2.55 -8.84 -20.00
CA HIS A 611 -1.26 -9.44 -19.71
C HIS A 611 -0.61 -8.82 -18.46
N GLY A 612 -0.20 -9.66 -17.51
CA GLY A 612 0.43 -9.22 -16.27
C GLY A 612 -0.52 -8.56 -15.26
N ALA A 613 -1.85 -8.69 -15.41
CA ALA A 613 -2.81 -8.30 -14.37
C ALA A 613 -2.59 -9.08 -13.06
N GLY A 614 -1.99 -10.28 -13.15
CA GLY A 614 -1.59 -11.08 -12.00
C GLY A 614 -2.81 -11.47 -11.19
N LYS A 615 -2.79 -11.16 -9.88
CA LYS A 615 -3.87 -11.54 -8.95
C LYS A 615 -5.27 -10.98 -9.30
N GLU A 616 -5.34 -9.96 -10.16
CA GLU A 616 -6.60 -9.31 -10.59
C GLU A 616 -7.04 -9.72 -12.01
N ALA A 617 -6.42 -10.77 -12.58
CA ALA A 617 -6.67 -11.21 -13.95
C ALA A 617 -8.16 -11.44 -14.27
N ALA A 618 -8.87 -12.22 -13.44
CA ALA A 618 -10.29 -12.53 -13.66
C ALA A 618 -11.18 -11.26 -13.63
N GLN A 619 -11.02 -10.44 -12.59
CA GLN A 619 -11.78 -9.19 -12.44
C GLN A 619 -11.49 -8.20 -13.59
N THR A 620 -10.22 -8.08 -13.98
CA THR A 620 -9.81 -7.18 -15.07
C THR A 620 -10.39 -7.66 -16.40
N LEU A 621 -10.31 -8.96 -16.68
CA LEU A 621 -10.87 -9.53 -17.91
C LEU A 621 -12.39 -9.34 -17.97
N GLU A 622 -13.10 -9.63 -16.87
CA GLU A 622 -14.54 -9.43 -16.79
C GLU A 622 -14.94 -7.98 -17.03
N THR A 623 -14.26 -7.04 -16.35
CA THR A 623 -14.52 -5.61 -16.52
C THR A 623 -14.27 -5.17 -17.97
N LEU A 624 -13.21 -5.69 -18.60
CA LEU A 624 -12.88 -5.41 -20.00
C LEU A 624 -13.94 -5.98 -20.96
N ILE A 625 -14.36 -7.23 -20.77
CA ILE A 625 -15.40 -7.88 -21.58
C ILE A 625 -16.70 -7.08 -21.47
N ASN A 626 -17.15 -6.79 -20.26
CA ASN A 626 -18.36 -6.00 -20.02
C ASN A 626 -18.29 -4.66 -20.74
N LYS A 627 -17.17 -3.94 -20.60
CA LYS A 627 -16.96 -2.64 -21.23
C LYS A 627 -17.01 -2.70 -22.76
N LEU A 628 -16.42 -3.74 -23.36
CA LEU A 628 -16.41 -3.94 -24.81
C LEU A 628 -17.77 -4.38 -25.35
N THR A 629 -18.65 -4.93 -24.51
CA THR A 629 -20.03 -5.28 -24.87
C THR A 629 -21.04 -4.15 -24.61
N GLU A 630 -20.64 -3.06 -23.95
CA GLU A 630 -21.51 -1.89 -23.78
C GLU A 630 -21.85 -1.24 -25.13
N GLN A 631 -23.11 -0.91 -25.34
CA GLN A 631 -23.61 -0.34 -26.59
C GLN A 631 -22.89 0.95 -27.00
N GLU A 632 -22.56 1.82 -26.03
CA GLU A 632 -21.83 3.06 -26.28
C GLU A 632 -20.41 2.77 -26.80
N THR A 633 -19.69 1.84 -26.17
CA THR A 633 -18.34 1.42 -26.59
C THR A 633 -18.38 0.81 -27.99
N LEU A 634 -19.37 -0.03 -28.28
CA LEU A 634 -19.56 -0.64 -29.60
C LEU A 634 -19.75 0.42 -30.70
N LYS A 635 -20.59 1.43 -30.46
CA LYS A 635 -20.78 2.56 -31.40
C LYS A 635 -19.46 3.29 -31.65
N LYS A 636 -18.68 3.57 -30.61
CA LYS A 636 -17.36 4.21 -30.73
C LYS A 636 -16.39 3.37 -31.54
N LEU A 637 -16.33 2.06 -31.30
CA LEU A 637 -15.48 1.13 -32.06
C LEU A 637 -15.87 1.07 -33.55
N GLN A 638 -17.17 1.11 -33.87
CA GLN A 638 -17.63 1.17 -35.26
C GLN A 638 -17.20 2.48 -35.96
N ILE A 639 -17.26 3.62 -35.27
CA ILE A 639 -16.75 4.90 -35.78
C ILE A 639 -15.26 4.79 -36.09
N LEU A 640 -14.48 4.24 -35.16
CA LEU A 640 -13.04 4.04 -35.34
C LEU A 640 -12.72 3.08 -36.49
N LYS A 641 -13.49 2.00 -36.66
CA LYS A 641 -13.34 1.05 -37.78
C LYS A 641 -13.53 1.77 -39.13
N LYS A 642 -14.49 2.69 -39.26
CA LYS A 642 -14.66 3.53 -40.47
C LYS A 642 -13.45 4.42 -40.77
N GLN A 643 -12.70 4.80 -39.72
CA GLN A 643 -11.45 5.55 -39.85
C GLN A 643 -10.22 4.65 -40.10
N GLY A 644 -10.39 3.33 -40.25
CA GLY A 644 -9.29 2.38 -40.44
C GLY A 644 -8.61 1.94 -39.14
N ILE A 645 -9.12 2.38 -37.98
CA ILE A 645 -8.60 2.00 -36.67
C ILE A 645 -9.34 0.75 -36.20
N THR A 646 -8.64 -0.38 -36.19
CA THR A 646 -9.19 -1.69 -35.80
C THR A 646 -8.97 -1.99 -34.32
N ILE A 647 -9.73 -2.91 -33.74
CA ILE A 647 -9.46 -3.39 -32.38
C ILE A 647 -8.07 -3.99 -32.26
N ARG A 648 -7.52 -4.58 -33.33
CA ARG A 648 -6.14 -5.06 -33.35
C ARG A 648 -5.16 -3.93 -33.07
N SER A 649 -5.30 -2.80 -33.76
CA SER A 649 -4.47 -1.61 -33.52
C SER A 649 -4.64 -1.07 -32.09
N LEU A 650 -5.87 -0.92 -31.61
CA LEU A 650 -6.13 -0.47 -30.23
C LEU A 650 -5.54 -1.43 -29.19
N SER A 651 -5.75 -2.74 -29.36
CA SER A 651 -5.20 -3.76 -28.47
C SER A 651 -3.68 -3.72 -28.47
N SER A 652 -3.03 -3.47 -29.62
CA SER A 652 -1.58 -3.32 -29.75
C SER A 652 -1.04 -2.10 -28.99
N MET A 653 -1.80 -1.00 -28.96
CA MET A 653 -1.44 0.23 -28.24
C MET A 653 -1.56 0.09 -26.72
N VAL A 654 -2.36 -0.87 -26.24
CA VAL A 654 -2.65 -1.07 -24.81
C VAL A 654 -2.17 -2.44 -24.29
N ILE A 655 -1.29 -3.13 -25.02
CA ILE A 655 -0.67 -4.39 -24.58
C ILE A 655 0.06 -4.19 -23.25
N GLY A 656 -0.09 -5.15 -22.34
CA GLY A 656 0.67 -5.18 -21.09
C GLY A 656 0.26 -4.09 -20.08
N THR A 657 -0.88 -3.44 -20.30
CA THR A 657 -1.49 -2.52 -19.33
C THR A 657 -2.02 -3.27 -18.10
N GLY A 658 -2.24 -4.58 -18.21
CA GLY A 658 -2.56 -5.48 -17.11
C GLY A 658 -3.85 -5.04 -16.42
N LYS A 659 -3.80 -4.82 -15.11
CA LYS A 659 -4.96 -4.35 -14.32
C LYS A 659 -5.55 -3.01 -14.76
N ALA A 660 -4.82 -2.21 -15.54
CA ALA A 660 -5.28 -0.92 -16.06
C ALA A 660 -5.85 -1.03 -17.48
N ALA A 661 -5.99 -2.24 -18.04
CA ALA A 661 -6.41 -2.47 -19.42
C ALA A 661 -7.71 -1.76 -19.78
N THR A 662 -8.76 -1.95 -18.99
CA THR A 662 -10.07 -1.35 -19.27
C THR A 662 -10.00 0.18 -19.26
N GLN A 663 -9.42 0.77 -18.22
CA GLN A 663 -9.32 2.22 -18.09
C GLN A 663 -8.46 2.85 -19.20
N THR A 664 -7.37 2.19 -19.57
CA THR A 664 -6.46 2.68 -20.61
C THR A 664 -7.12 2.59 -21.99
N LEU A 665 -7.79 1.48 -22.29
CA LEU A 665 -8.53 1.32 -23.54
C LEU A 665 -9.67 2.34 -23.63
N GLU A 666 -10.46 2.50 -22.57
CA GLU A 666 -11.56 3.46 -22.55
C GLU A 666 -11.07 4.89 -22.78
N THR A 667 -9.98 5.29 -22.10
CA THR A 667 -9.35 6.60 -22.30
C THR A 667 -8.91 6.78 -23.75
N LEU A 668 -8.31 5.75 -24.35
CA LEU A 668 -7.86 5.78 -25.73
C LEU A 668 -9.03 5.89 -26.73
N ILE A 669 -10.07 5.06 -26.56
CA ILE A 669 -11.27 5.09 -27.40
C ILE A 669 -11.91 6.47 -27.33
N ASN A 670 -12.13 7.00 -26.12
CA ASN A 670 -12.75 8.30 -25.93
C ASN A 670 -11.96 9.40 -26.66
N LYS A 671 -10.64 9.46 -26.46
CA LYS A 671 -9.76 10.42 -27.15
C LYS A 671 -9.79 10.32 -28.67
N LEU A 672 -9.81 9.10 -29.21
CA LEU A 672 -9.85 8.88 -30.66
C LEU A 672 -11.22 9.20 -31.26
N THR A 673 -12.28 9.18 -30.46
CA THR A 673 -13.64 9.58 -30.87
C THR A 673 -13.99 11.03 -30.57
N GLU A 674 -13.10 11.81 -29.97
CA GLU A 674 -13.28 13.26 -29.85
C GLU A 674 -13.38 13.88 -31.24
N GLN A 675 -14.31 14.82 -31.41
CA GLN A 675 -14.65 15.38 -32.73
C GLN A 675 -13.43 16.00 -33.42
N GLU A 676 -12.57 16.68 -32.68
CA GLU A 676 -11.33 17.27 -33.20
C GLU A 676 -10.35 16.20 -33.71
N THR A 677 -10.18 15.12 -32.94
CA THR A 677 -9.33 13.98 -33.31
C THR A 677 -9.86 13.26 -34.55
N LEU A 678 -11.17 13.04 -34.63
CA LEU A 678 -11.82 12.43 -35.80
C LEU A 678 -11.60 13.28 -37.07
N LYS A 679 -11.73 14.60 -36.98
CA LYS A 679 -11.44 15.50 -38.11
C LYS A 679 -9.99 15.37 -38.58
N LYS A 680 -9.03 15.35 -37.64
CA LYS A 680 -7.60 15.16 -37.96
C LYS A 680 -7.33 13.81 -38.63
N LEU A 681 -7.93 12.73 -38.12
CA LEU A 681 -7.80 11.39 -38.72
C LEU A 681 -8.38 11.35 -40.14
N GLN A 682 -9.50 12.02 -40.39
CA GLN A 682 -10.09 12.11 -41.74
C GLN A 682 -9.19 12.88 -42.72
N ILE A 683 -8.57 13.97 -42.26
CA ILE A 683 -7.60 14.73 -43.07
C ILE A 683 -6.38 13.85 -43.39
N LEU A 684 -5.81 13.17 -42.39
CA LEU A 684 -4.69 12.25 -42.59
C LEU A 684 -5.03 11.11 -43.57
N LYS A 685 -6.22 10.54 -43.46
CA LYS A 685 -6.70 9.50 -44.39
C LYS A 685 -6.83 10.03 -45.83
N LYS A 686 -7.23 11.29 -46.01
CA LYS A 686 -7.29 11.95 -47.33
C LYS A 686 -5.89 12.24 -47.90
N GLN A 687 -4.93 12.57 -47.04
CA GLN A 687 -3.54 12.87 -47.42
C GLN A 687 -2.72 11.61 -47.71
N ASN A 688 -2.99 10.49 -47.02
CA ASN A 688 -2.25 9.22 -47.14
C ASN A 688 -2.90 8.19 -48.11
N LYS A 689 -3.46 8.61 -49.26
CA LYS A 689 -4.01 7.69 -50.29
C LYS A 689 -2.92 6.85 -51.03
N GLY A 690 -1.92 6.32 -50.33
CA GLY A 690 -0.77 5.65 -50.93
C GLY A 690 -0.25 4.38 -50.22
N PHE A 691 -0.93 3.84 -49.20
CA PHE A 691 -0.58 2.53 -48.64
C PHE A 691 -1.86 1.77 -48.24
N SER A 692 -2.26 0.82 -49.08
CA SER A 692 -3.19 -0.26 -48.74
C SER A 692 -2.46 -1.39 -48.04
#